data_AF-A0A498LT58-F1
#
_entry.id   AF-A0A498LT58-F1
#
_cell.length_a   1.000
_cell.length_b   1.000
_cell.length_c   1.000
_cell.angle_alpha   90.00
_cell.angle_beta   90.00
_cell.angle_gamma   90.00
#
_symmetry.space_group_name_H-M   'P 1'
#
loop_
_entity.id
_entity.type
_entity.pdbx_description
1 polymer ?
#
loop_
_entity_poly.entity_id
_entity_poly.type
_entity_poly.pdbx_seq_one_letter_code
_entity_poly.pdbx_strand_id
1 'polypeptide(L)'
;MSITDFLREAEALRRLVCKEEKEAKRRDLTETSSAFHELRDHMNAQLRADIMKAQQQLQKLKNSVFRFQEQLMDVKPSPDVIDKLRATMTDIENSINDFKNTQHQSFEELLKEERTFWQEICAFEKKIDSWALPVKADSRHPPCSDRACVGQKSDWRNLPAEVTALETFLQQTGGRHGGWDEFDHQSFLKVWTKHSGKPLYRQEARLYLPGKTEEDVKLHEEWFLELRHLQDRKREAICKWRASKQRERELQREQRDGDEELRENEAQRLKQEEWRREASERLEAWRSQKTQQREEEREQQLRDEILRRRRAKEERRRQLEVKLLVEDLRRLEEKLQEKHSKEEEQSERLRTLAKLKEKRERELQREQRDGDEELRENEAQRLKQEEWRREASERLEAWRSQKTQQREEEREQQLRDEILRRRRAKEERRRQLEVKLLVEDLRRLEEKLQEKHSKEEEQSERLRTLAKLKEKVEVHISRDPSRLWKPTKVWEERNKEIGPSGTGPVFQIFHRLTIVFFSLSGLDVLDALDVVDKPSLIEWIYSLQVLPTEDKSNLRRCGFRGSSHIGVPYNTSKGPGSPHPYDSGHVAMTYTGLACLIILGDDLSRVNKDACLAGLRALQLEDGSFYAVPEGSENDMRFVYCAACICYMLDDWSGMDCQKAIDYIRRSTSYDSGIGQGAGLESHGGSTFCAIASLCMMGKLQEVFSERELNRIRRWCILRQQNGFHGRPNKPVDTCYSFWVGAALELLDVFQYTNFEKNRNYILSTQDRLVGGFAKWPDSHPDPLHTYFGICGLSLIGEADLRKVHPALNISMRAFECLRQLHGSWRQKCT
;
A
#
# COMPACT_ATOMS: atom_id res chain seq x y z
N MET A 1 30.96 -71.82 36.40
CA MET A 1 31.30 -70.40 36.56
C MET A 1 30.60 -69.87 37.79
N SER A 2 31.33 -69.19 38.69
CA SER A 2 30.67 -68.46 39.77
C SER A 2 29.91 -67.26 39.20
N ILE A 3 28.87 -66.78 39.88
CA ILE A 3 28.12 -65.57 39.46
C ILE A 3 29.06 -64.38 39.26
N THR A 4 30.13 -64.31 40.06
CA THR A 4 31.20 -63.32 39.96
C THR A 4 32.06 -63.46 38.69
N ASP A 5 32.24 -64.66 38.14
CA ASP A 5 32.96 -64.86 36.88
C ASP A 5 32.08 -64.49 35.69
N PHE A 6 30.80 -64.86 35.74
CA PHE A 6 29.82 -64.48 34.71
C PHE A 6 29.65 -62.96 34.59
N LEU A 7 29.58 -62.25 35.72
CA LEU A 7 29.46 -60.79 35.71
C LEU A 7 30.73 -60.11 35.17
N ARG A 8 31.92 -60.65 35.47
CA ARG A 8 33.19 -60.13 34.94
C ARG A 8 33.28 -60.32 33.42
N GLU A 9 32.85 -61.48 32.93
CA GLU A 9 32.89 -61.80 31.50
C GLU A 9 31.82 -61.02 30.71
N ALA A 10 30.64 -60.82 31.28
CA ALA A 10 29.60 -59.95 30.72
C ALA A 10 30.04 -58.48 30.66
N GLU A 11 30.79 -58.00 31.67
CA GLU A 11 31.32 -56.64 31.67
C GLU A 11 32.47 -56.47 30.66
N ALA A 12 33.32 -57.49 30.50
CA ALA A 12 34.36 -57.52 29.47
C ALA A 12 33.75 -57.50 28.05
N LEU A 13 32.71 -58.28 27.80
CA LEU A 13 31.98 -58.29 26.53
C LEU A 13 31.28 -56.95 26.27
N ARG A 14 30.67 -56.31 27.28
CA ARG A 14 30.10 -54.95 27.13
C ARG A 14 31.15 -53.92 26.73
N ARG A 15 32.34 -53.98 27.31
CA ARG A 15 33.44 -53.06 26.96
C ARG A 15 33.94 -53.29 25.54
N LEU A 16 33.98 -54.54 25.08
CA LEU A 16 34.32 -54.90 23.70
C LEU A 16 33.27 -54.38 22.70
N VAL A 17 31.98 -54.60 22.97
CA VAL A 17 30.89 -54.07 22.14
C VAL A 17 30.93 -52.55 22.07
N CYS A 18 31.13 -51.87 23.21
CA CYS A 18 31.22 -50.40 23.23
C CYS A 18 32.47 -49.87 22.48
N LYS A 19 33.57 -50.65 22.44
CA LYS A 19 34.77 -50.31 21.67
C LYS A 19 34.52 -50.47 20.17
N GLU A 20 33.95 -51.61 19.75
CA GLU A 20 33.60 -51.87 18.35
C GLU A 20 32.54 -50.87 17.83
N GLU A 21 31.53 -50.51 18.62
CA GLU A 21 30.55 -49.48 18.27
C GLU A 21 31.17 -48.10 18.07
N LYS A 22 32.17 -47.74 18.89
CA LYS A 22 32.91 -46.47 18.74
C LYS A 22 33.83 -46.48 17.52
N GLU A 23 34.47 -47.60 17.23
CA GLU A 23 35.32 -47.75 16.04
C GLU A 23 34.51 -47.84 14.74
N ALA A 24 33.32 -48.44 14.77
CA ALA A 24 32.36 -48.45 13.67
C ALA A 24 31.79 -47.05 13.40
N LYS A 25 31.35 -46.33 14.45
CA LYS A 25 30.90 -44.93 14.31
C LYS A 25 32.00 -44.02 13.75
N ARG A 26 33.25 -44.21 14.15
CA ARG A 26 34.38 -43.44 13.60
C ARG A 26 34.60 -43.71 12.11
N ARG A 27 34.55 -44.98 11.68
CA ARG A 27 34.69 -45.38 10.27
C ARG A 27 33.56 -44.82 9.40
N ASP A 28 32.30 -44.97 9.83
CA ASP A 28 31.13 -44.40 9.14
C ASP A 28 31.19 -42.88 9.01
N LEU A 29 31.60 -42.17 10.08
CA LEU A 29 31.75 -40.71 10.06
C LEU A 29 32.87 -40.26 9.10
N THR A 30 33.96 -41.00 8.98
CA THR A 30 35.03 -40.67 8.03
C THR A 30 34.66 -40.92 6.57
N GLU A 31 33.97 -42.03 6.27
CA GLU A 31 33.53 -42.34 4.90
C GLU A 31 32.42 -41.40 4.44
N THR A 32 31.43 -41.13 5.29
CA THR A 32 30.37 -40.15 5.00
C THR A 32 30.92 -38.74 4.85
N SER A 33 31.88 -38.32 5.68
CA SER A 33 32.53 -37.02 5.55
C SER A 33 33.33 -36.88 4.24
N SER A 34 33.92 -37.96 3.73
CA SER A 34 34.61 -37.96 2.43
C SER A 34 33.63 -37.77 1.28
N ALA A 35 32.51 -38.51 1.28
CA ALA A 35 31.47 -38.41 0.26
C ALA A 35 30.84 -37.00 0.19
N PHE A 36 30.61 -36.34 1.34
CA PHE A 36 30.12 -34.96 1.37
C PHE A 36 31.14 -33.95 0.83
N HIS A 37 32.44 -34.21 1.01
CA HIS A 37 33.50 -33.35 0.47
C HIS A 37 33.57 -33.47 -1.06
N GLU A 38 33.52 -34.70 -1.59
CA GLU A 38 33.50 -34.96 -3.03
C GLU A 38 32.27 -34.33 -3.72
N LEU A 39 31.09 -34.45 -3.11
CA LEU A 39 29.86 -33.82 -3.62
C LEU A 39 29.97 -32.29 -3.64
N ARG A 40 30.52 -31.70 -2.57
CA ARG A 40 30.73 -30.25 -2.47
C ARG A 40 31.70 -29.75 -3.54
N ASP A 41 32.79 -30.47 -3.78
CA ASP A 41 33.77 -30.11 -4.81
C ASP A 41 33.17 -30.23 -6.21
N HIS A 42 32.37 -31.26 -6.46
CA HIS A 42 31.63 -31.41 -7.71
C HIS A 42 30.65 -30.24 -7.95
N MET A 43 29.86 -29.86 -6.94
CA MET A 43 28.94 -28.71 -7.03
C MET A 43 29.69 -27.38 -7.26
N ASN A 44 30.81 -27.18 -6.57
CA ASN A 44 31.65 -26.00 -6.76
C ASN A 44 32.28 -25.94 -8.16
N ALA A 45 32.67 -27.09 -8.73
CA ALA A 45 33.18 -27.17 -10.09
C ALA A 45 32.10 -26.81 -11.11
N GLN A 46 30.88 -27.30 -10.92
CA GLN A 46 29.73 -26.99 -11.76
C GLN A 46 29.40 -25.48 -11.74
N LEU A 47 29.33 -24.89 -10.55
CA LEU A 47 29.11 -23.44 -10.39
C LEU A 47 30.17 -22.60 -11.12
N ARG A 48 31.45 -22.98 -11.00
CA ARG A 48 32.54 -22.28 -11.72
C ARG A 48 32.39 -22.39 -13.24
N ALA A 49 31.98 -23.56 -13.74
CA ALA A 49 31.77 -23.77 -15.17
C ALA A 49 30.63 -22.88 -15.70
N ASP A 50 29.54 -22.74 -14.95
CA ASP A 50 28.38 -21.95 -15.37
C ASP A 50 28.67 -20.44 -15.30
N ILE A 51 29.42 -19.97 -14.29
CA ILE A 51 29.95 -18.60 -14.24
C ILE A 51 30.82 -18.31 -15.47
N MET A 52 31.73 -19.22 -15.84
CA MET A 52 32.59 -19.03 -17.01
C MET A 52 31.77 -18.94 -18.31
N LYS A 53 30.73 -19.78 -18.49
CA LYS A 53 29.85 -19.72 -19.66
C LYS A 53 29.13 -18.37 -19.77
N ALA A 54 28.58 -17.88 -18.65
CA ALA A 54 27.88 -16.59 -18.61
C ALA A 54 28.84 -15.42 -18.93
N GLN A 55 30.06 -15.44 -18.38
CA GLN A 55 31.10 -14.45 -18.69
C GLN A 55 31.49 -14.46 -20.18
N GLN A 56 31.63 -15.65 -20.78
CA GLN A 56 31.93 -15.77 -22.21
C GLN A 56 30.82 -15.20 -23.10
N GLN A 57 29.54 -15.42 -22.75
CA GLN A 57 28.41 -14.85 -23.50
C GLN A 57 28.35 -13.33 -23.35
N LEU A 58 28.58 -12.80 -22.15
CA LEU A 58 28.62 -11.36 -21.91
C LEU A 58 29.77 -10.69 -22.67
N GLN A 59 30.94 -11.34 -22.75
CA GLN A 59 32.06 -10.85 -23.53
C GLN A 59 31.76 -10.81 -25.04
N LYS A 60 31.03 -11.81 -25.57
CA LYS A 60 30.57 -11.81 -26.97
C LYS A 60 29.62 -10.63 -27.23
N LEU A 61 28.66 -10.38 -26.35
CA LEU A 61 27.74 -9.23 -26.45
C LEU A 61 28.50 -7.90 -26.42
N LYS A 62 29.43 -7.75 -25.47
CA LYS A 62 30.29 -6.57 -25.37
C LYS A 62 31.07 -6.31 -26.68
N ASN A 63 31.64 -7.35 -27.26
CA ASN A 63 32.38 -7.24 -28.53
C ASN A 63 31.48 -6.91 -29.72
N SER A 64 30.21 -7.34 -29.72
CA SER A 64 29.24 -6.97 -30.76
C SER A 64 28.82 -5.51 -30.66
N VAL A 65 28.58 -5.00 -29.44
CA VAL A 65 28.29 -3.58 -29.19
C VAL A 65 29.47 -2.69 -29.57
N PHE A 66 30.69 -3.09 -29.23
CA PHE A 66 31.89 -2.33 -29.57
C PHE A 66 32.11 -2.24 -31.09
N ARG A 67 31.94 -3.35 -31.81
CA ARG A 67 32.00 -3.36 -33.29
C ARG A 67 30.92 -2.48 -33.93
N PHE A 68 29.71 -2.45 -33.36
CA PHE A 68 28.66 -1.55 -33.81
C PHE A 68 29.02 -0.08 -33.58
N GLN A 69 29.64 0.23 -32.43
CA GLN A 69 30.12 1.57 -32.12
C GLN A 69 31.23 2.04 -33.09
N GLU A 70 32.17 1.17 -33.45
CA GLU A 70 33.20 1.47 -34.47
C GLU A 70 32.56 1.75 -35.84
N GLN A 71 31.57 0.95 -36.26
CA GLN A 71 30.83 1.15 -37.51
C GLN A 71 30.05 2.48 -37.56
N LEU A 72 29.70 3.06 -36.41
CA LEU A 72 29.06 4.38 -36.33
C LEU A 72 30.05 5.54 -36.51
N MET A 73 31.34 5.33 -36.24
CA MET A 73 32.34 6.41 -36.30
C MET A 73 32.94 6.60 -37.71
N ASP A 74 32.92 5.57 -38.56
CA ASP A 74 33.73 5.53 -39.80
C ASP A 74 32.97 5.70 -41.13
N VAL A 75 31.67 6.06 -41.12
CA VAL A 75 30.86 5.97 -42.37
C VAL A 75 30.06 7.25 -42.69
N LYS A 76 30.18 7.73 -43.93
CA LYS A 76 29.28 8.77 -44.49
C LYS A 76 27.87 8.17 -44.67
N PRO A 77 26.81 8.85 -44.19
CA PRO A 77 25.46 8.28 -44.21
C PRO A 77 24.94 8.08 -45.64
N SER A 78 24.70 6.82 -46.02
CA SER A 78 23.88 6.42 -47.16
C SER A 78 22.68 5.60 -46.67
N PRO A 79 21.54 5.56 -47.40
CA PRO A 79 20.37 4.78 -47.02
C PRO A 79 20.69 3.30 -46.75
N ASP A 80 21.50 2.68 -47.61
CA ASP A 80 21.91 1.27 -47.47
C ASP A 80 22.76 1.00 -46.22
N VAL A 81 23.57 1.97 -45.81
CA VAL A 81 24.39 1.87 -44.58
C VAL A 81 23.51 2.00 -43.34
N ILE A 82 22.51 2.88 -43.37
CA ILE A 82 21.57 3.08 -42.27
C ILE A 82 20.71 1.83 -42.06
N ASP A 83 20.26 1.18 -43.13
CA ASP A 83 19.47 -0.05 -43.04
C ASP A 83 20.29 -1.22 -42.49
N LYS A 84 21.57 -1.34 -42.90
CA LYS A 84 22.50 -2.31 -42.32
C LYS A 84 22.77 -2.06 -40.84
N LEU A 85 22.96 -0.80 -40.42
CA LEU A 85 23.15 -0.46 -39.01
C LEU A 85 21.90 -0.77 -38.17
N ARG A 86 20.70 -0.51 -38.71
CA ARG A 86 19.44 -0.86 -38.04
C ARG A 86 19.29 -2.38 -37.86
N ALA A 87 19.66 -3.16 -38.87
CA ALA A 87 19.66 -4.62 -38.77
C ALA A 87 20.64 -5.10 -37.67
N THR A 88 21.88 -4.61 -37.67
CA THR A 88 22.88 -4.95 -36.64
C THR A 88 22.43 -4.54 -35.22
N MET A 89 21.81 -3.37 -35.07
CA MET A 89 21.25 -2.91 -33.79
C MET A 89 20.15 -3.86 -33.30
N THR A 90 19.26 -4.28 -34.20
CA THR A 90 18.17 -5.21 -33.88
C THR A 90 18.71 -6.58 -33.46
N ASP A 91 19.75 -7.09 -34.13
CA ASP A 91 20.39 -8.35 -33.77
C ASP A 91 21.09 -8.30 -32.40
N ILE A 92 21.71 -7.15 -32.07
CA ILE A 92 22.30 -6.92 -30.75
C ILE A 92 21.21 -6.85 -29.67
N GLU A 93 20.12 -6.13 -29.92
CA GLU A 93 18.98 -6.04 -29.00
C GLU A 93 18.36 -7.41 -28.73
N ASN A 94 18.13 -8.21 -29.79
CA ASN A 94 17.63 -9.58 -29.66
C ASN A 94 18.60 -10.46 -28.85
N SER A 95 19.91 -10.40 -29.15
CA SER A 95 20.92 -11.16 -28.42
C SER A 95 21.00 -10.79 -26.93
N ILE A 96 20.82 -9.51 -26.58
CA ILE A 96 20.76 -9.04 -25.19
C ILE A 96 19.50 -9.57 -24.50
N ASN A 97 18.35 -9.53 -25.18
CA ASN A 97 17.09 -10.02 -24.63
C ASN A 97 17.11 -11.54 -24.42
N ASP A 98 17.65 -12.31 -25.37
CA ASP A 98 17.78 -13.76 -25.26
C ASP A 98 18.70 -14.15 -24.10
N PHE A 99 19.84 -13.45 -23.94
CA PHE A 99 20.72 -13.65 -22.80
C PHE A 99 19.99 -13.38 -21.47
N LYS A 100 19.30 -12.23 -21.36
CA LYS A 100 18.54 -11.88 -20.15
C LYS A 100 17.46 -12.91 -19.83
N ASN A 101 16.70 -13.36 -20.82
CA ASN A 101 15.63 -14.34 -20.64
C ASN A 101 16.19 -15.70 -20.20
N THR A 102 17.28 -16.15 -20.82
CA THR A 102 17.94 -17.42 -20.47
C THR A 102 18.51 -17.39 -19.05
N GLN A 103 19.17 -16.30 -18.65
CA GLN A 103 19.68 -16.14 -17.29
C GLN A 103 18.55 -16.05 -16.27
N HIS A 104 17.45 -15.38 -16.61
CA HIS A 104 16.28 -15.28 -15.75
C HIS A 104 15.61 -16.65 -15.53
N GLN A 105 15.43 -17.44 -16.59
CA GLN A 105 14.90 -18.81 -16.47
C GLN A 105 15.78 -19.70 -15.61
N SER A 106 17.10 -19.68 -15.83
CA SER A 106 18.06 -20.45 -15.04
C SER A 106 18.01 -20.06 -13.55
N PHE A 107 17.87 -18.76 -13.27
CA PHE A 107 17.73 -18.26 -11.91
C PHE A 107 16.41 -18.71 -11.24
N GLU A 108 15.29 -18.66 -11.96
CA GLU A 108 14.00 -19.13 -11.45
C GLU A 108 13.98 -20.63 -11.16
N GLU A 109 14.67 -21.42 -11.99
CA GLU A 109 14.87 -22.87 -11.75
C GLU A 109 15.68 -23.12 -10.49
N LEU A 110 16.81 -22.42 -10.31
CA LEU A 110 17.63 -22.51 -9.09
C LEU A 110 16.86 -22.09 -7.84
N LEU A 111 16.05 -21.03 -7.91
CA LEU A 111 15.17 -20.63 -6.80
C LEU A 111 14.12 -21.69 -6.47
N LYS A 112 13.61 -22.42 -7.48
CA LYS A 112 12.67 -23.51 -7.26
C LYS A 112 13.35 -24.72 -6.61
N GLU A 113 14.56 -25.05 -7.04
CA GLU A 113 15.37 -26.12 -6.44
C GLU A 113 15.75 -25.78 -4.99
N GLU A 114 16.20 -24.55 -4.73
CA GLU A 114 16.52 -24.07 -3.38
C GLU A 114 15.31 -24.21 -2.46
N ARG A 115 14.12 -23.76 -2.89
CA ARG A 115 12.88 -23.92 -2.12
C ARG A 115 12.54 -25.38 -1.83
N THR A 116 12.79 -26.27 -2.80
CA THR A 116 12.50 -27.71 -2.67
C THR A 116 13.46 -28.35 -1.67
N PHE A 117 14.77 -28.10 -1.80
CA PHE A 117 15.77 -28.59 -0.85
C PHE A 117 15.55 -28.04 0.56
N TRP A 118 15.15 -26.78 0.70
CA TRP A 118 14.80 -26.22 2.01
C TRP A 118 13.63 -26.96 2.66
N GLN A 119 12.60 -27.31 1.88
CA GLN A 119 11.46 -28.07 2.37
C GLN A 119 11.85 -29.49 2.78
N GLU A 120 12.70 -30.16 1.99
CA GLU A 120 13.23 -31.49 2.31
C GLU A 120 14.09 -31.45 3.58
N ILE A 121 15.03 -30.50 3.69
CA ILE A 121 15.87 -30.31 4.88
C ILE A 121 14.99 -30.08 6.11
N CYS A 122 14.00 -29.20 6.03
CA CYS A 122 13.01 -28.98 7.09
C CYS A 122 12.27 -30.26 7.50
N ALA A 123 11.93 -31.11 6.54
CA ALA A 123 11.24 -32.37 6.81
C ALA A 123 12.18 -33.37 7.50
N PHE A 124 13.44 -33.47 7.04
CA PHE A 124 14.47 -34.29 7.68
C PHE A 124 14.82 -33.80 9.08
N GLU A 125 14.99 -32.50 9.30
CA GLU A 125 15.26 -31.91 10.62
C GLU A 125 14.15 -32.27 11.61
N LYS A 126 12.88 -32.05 11.24
CA LYS A 126 11.74 -32.42 12.09
C LYS A 126 11.64 -33.92 12.37
N LYS A 127 12.08 -34.76 11.43
CA LYS A 127 12.12 -36.22 11.61
C LYS A 127 13.28 -36.64 12.51
N ILE A 128 14.43 -35.98 12.43
CA ILE A 128 15.55 -36.19 13.35
C ILE A 128 15.16 -35.77 14.78
N ASP A 129 14.45 -34.65 14.92
CA ASP A 129 13.94 -34.19 16.21
C ASP A 129 12.95 -35.20 16.84
N SER A 130 12.13 -35.87 16.03
CA SER A 130 11.21 -36.90 16.52
C SER A 130 11.95 -38.16 16.99
N TRP A 131 13.11 -38.47 16.42
CA TRP A 131 14.01 -39.55 16.87
C TRP A 131 14.83 -39.19 18.11
N ALA A 132 15.06 -37.89 18.37
CA ALA A 132 15.81 -37.41 19.53
C ALA A 132 15.01 -37.45 20.84
N LEU A 133 13.69 -37.69 20.78
CA LEU A 133 12.86 -37.91 21.95
C LEU A 133 13.18 -39.27 22.58
N PRO A 134 13.36 -39.37 23.91
CA PRO A 134 13.54 -40.66 24.54
C PRO A 134 12.32 -41.52 24.24
N VAL A 135 12.51 -42.66 23.58
CA VAL A 135 11.51 -43.73 23.59
C VAL A 135 11.28 -44.02 25.07
N LYS A 136 10.15 -43.57 25.61
CA LYS A 136 9.69 -44.05 26.91
C LYS A 136 9.66 -45.55 26.75
N ALA A 137 10.53 -46.25 27.50
CA ALA A 137 10.53 -47.69 27.57
C ALA A 137 9.08 -48.09 27.78
N ASP A 138 8.47 -48.64 26.74
CA ASP A 138 7.07 -48.95 26.79
C ASP A 138 6.90 -49.93 27.93
N SER A 139 6.01 -49.52 28.83
CA SER A 139 5.43 -50.29 29.91
C SER A 139 5.86 -51.76 29.94
N ARG A 140 6.78 -52.08 30.87
CA ARG A 140 6.79 -53.44 31.44
C ARG A 140 5.34 -53.71 31.84
N HIS A 141 4.76 -54.76 31.26
CA HIS A 141 3.48 -55.32 31.70
C HIS A 141 3.42 -55.26 33.24
N PRO A 142 2.37 -54.67 33.84
CA PRO A 142 2.24 -54.74 35.28
C PRO A 142 2.08 -56.20 35.67
N PRO A 143 2.80 -56.70 36.69
CA PRO A 143 2.56 -58.04 37.20
C PRO A 143 1.17 -58.08 37.83
N CYS A 144 0.48 -59.18 37.58
CA CYS A 144 -0.80 -59.51 38.21
C CYS A 144 -0.68 -59.38 39.73
N SER A 145 -1.40 -58.43 40.33
CA SER A 145 -1.63 -58.40 41.78
C SER A 145 -3.12 -58.42 42.05
N ASP A 146 -3.59 -59.59 42.49
CA ASP A 146 -4.84 -59.76 43.20
C ASP A 146 -4.83 -58.92 44.49
N ARG A 147 -5.66 -57.88 44.55
CA ARG A 147 -6.45 -57.52 45.74
C ARG A 147 -7.51 -56.48 45.40
N ALA A 148 -8.75 -56.85 45.72
CA ALA A 148 -10.00 -56.22 45.34
C ALA A 148 -10.29 -54.90 46.08
N CYS A 149 -11.07 -54.01 45.46
CA CYS A 149 -12.50 -53.86 45.78
C CYS A 149 -13.20 -52.74 44.96
N VAL A 150 -14.21 -53.19 44.21
CA VAL A 150 -15.55 -52.59 44.04
C VAL A 150 -15.69 -51.25 43.29
N GLY A 151 -16.12 -51.36 42.02
CA GLY A 151 -16.70 -50.25 41.26
C GLY A 151 -16.67 -50.47 39.74
N GLN A 152 -17.60 -51.28 39.23
CA GLN A 152 -17.96 -51.44 37.81
C GLN A 152 -16.89 -52.01 36.84
N LYS A 153 -16.89 -53.34 36.72
CA LYS A 153 -16.55 -53.99 35.44
C LYS A 153 -17.66 -53.65 34.45
N SER A 154 -17.41 -52.73 33.51
CA SER A 154 -18.28 -52.58 32.33
C SER A 154 -18.06 -53.79 31.43
N ASP A 155 -19.15 -54.50 31.22
CA ASP A 155 -19.29 -55.75 30.47
C ASP A 155 -19.01 -55.51 28.96
N TRP A 156 -17.83 -55.90 28.47
CA TRP A 156 -17.49 -55.81 27.03
C TRP A 156 -18.30 -56.76 26.13
N ARG A 157 -19.24 -57.54 26.70
CA ARG A 157 -20.01 -58.55 25.96
C ARG A 157 -21.23 -58.01 25.23
N ASN A 158 -21.60 -56.74 25.41
CA ASN A 158 -22.82 -56.13 24.84
C ASN A 158 -22.57 -54.81 24.11
N LEU A 159 -21.45 -54.69 23.36
CA LEU A 159 -21.23 -53.56 22.46
C LEU A 159 -21.75 -53.87 21.05
N PRO A 160 -22.35 -52.90 20.34
CA PRO A 160 -22.77 -53.07 18.95
C PRO A 160 -21.61 -53.56 18.09
N ALA A 161 -21.88 -54.47 17.15
CA ALA A 161 -20.86 -55.12 16.32
C ALA A 161 -19.95 -54.11 15.59
N GLU A 162 -20.48 -52.93 15.27
CA GLU A 162 -19.77 -51.82 14.61
C GLU A 162 -18.70 -51.18 15.51
N VAL A 163 -18.89 -51.19 16.83
CA VAL A 163 -17.92 -50.66 17.80
C VAL A 163 -16.75 -51.63 17.95
N THR A 164 -17.06 -52.93 18.03
CA THR A 164 -16.07 -54.01 18.12
C THR A 164 -15.26 -54.12 16.84
N ALA A 165 -15.87 -53.95 15.67
CA ALA A 165 -15.19 -54.00 14.37
C ALA A 165 -14.08 -52.95 14.21
N LEU A 166 -14.32 -51.71 14.67
CA LEU A 166 -13.29 -50.66 14.65
C LEU A 166 -12.12 -50.97 15.59
N GLU A 167 -12.41 -51.51 16.78
CA GLU A 167 -11.38 -51.86 17.77
C GLU A 167 -10.54 -53.06 17.31
N THR A 168 -11.15 -54.06 16.69
CA THR A 168 -10.45 -55.20 16.07
C THR A 168 -9.59 -54.75 14.89
N PHE A 169 -10.10 -53.86 14.02
CA PHE A 169 -9.32 -53.31 12.90
C PHE A 169 -8.07 -52.56 13.37
N LEU A 170 -8.19 -51.71 14.40
CA LEU A 170 -7.06 -50.98 14.97
C LEU A 170 -6.04 -51.91 15.63
N GLN A 171 -6.48 -53.01 16.26
CA GLN A 171 -5.57 -54.01 16.83
C GLN A 171 -4.79 -54.79 15.76
N GLN A 172 -5.38 -55.03 14.60
CA GLN A 172 -4.76 -55.81 13.52
C GLN A 172 -3.88 -54.99 12.58
N THR A 173 -4.12 -53.68 12.44
CA THR A 173 -3.48 -52.83 11.41
C THR A 173 -2.44 -51.85 11.93
N GLY A 174 -1.87 -52.11 13.12
CA GLY A 174 -0.80 -51.27 13.67
C GLY A 174 -1.29 -50.02 14.42
N GLY A 175 -2.47 -50.10 15.03
CA GLY A 175 -2.97 -49.09 15.97
C GLY A 175 -3.59 -47.86 15.29
N ARG A 176 -3.58 -46.74 16.00
CA ARG A 176 -4.26 -45.48 15.57
C ARG A 176 -3.60 -44.82 14.36
N HIS A 177 -2.40 -45.26 13.99
CA HIS A 177 -1.56 -44.65 12.98
C HIS A 177 -1.17 -45.63 11.87
N GLY A 178 -1.81 -46.81 11.79
CA GLY A 178 -1.63 -47.72 10.65
C GLY A 178 -0.22 -48.31 10.53
N GLY A 179 0.52 -48.40 11.64
CA GLY A 179 1.93 -48.81 11.65
C GLY A 179 2.93 -47.74 11.18
N TRP A 180 2.47 -46.53 10.86
CA TRP A 180 3.34 -45.37 10.66
C TRP A 180 3.62 -44.69 12.01
N ASP A 181 4.77 -44.00 12.10
CA ASP A 181 5.01 -43.14 13.25
C ASP A 181 4.07 -41.92 13.23
N GLU A 182 3.91 -41.27 14.39
CA GLU A 182 3.01 -40.14 14.57
C GLU A 182 3.36 -38.99 13.60
N PHE A 183 4.64 -38.76 13.32
CA PHE A 183 5.08 -37.66 12.46
C PHE A 183 4.72 -37.91 10.99
N ASP A 184 5.05 -39.09 10.48
CA ASP A 184 4.75 -39.51 9.11
C ASP A 184 3.21 -39.55 8.90
N HIS A 185 2.43 -40.06 9.87
CA HIS A 185 0.96 -40.05 9.78
C HIS A 185 0.38 -38.63 9.78
N GLN A 186 0.88 -37.72 10.63
CA GLN A 186 0.41 -36.33 10.64
C GLN A 186 0.78 -35.56 9.37
N SER A 187 1.98 -35.80 8.84
CA SER A 187 2.42 -35.21 7.57
C SER A 187 1.57 -35.70 6.40
N PHE A 188 1.25 -37.01 6.37
CA PHE A 188 0.28 -37.58 5.44
C PHE A 188 -1.09 -36.89 5.55
N LEU A 189 -1.67 -36.77 6.75
CA LEU A 189 -2.99 -36.17 6.95
C LEU A 189 -3.06 -34.72 6.47
N LYS A 190 -2.01 -33.93 6.70
CA LYS A 190 -1.94 -32.53 6.26
C LYS A 190 -2.03 -32.41 4.75
N VAL A 191 -1.25 -33.22 4.02
CA VAL A 191 -1.23 -33.19 2.56
C VAL A 191 -2.50 -33.80 1.97
N TRP A 192 -2.97 -34.92 2.53
CA TRP A 192 -4.19 -35.60 2.09
C TRP A 192 -5.44 -34.70 2.22
N THR A 193 -5.56 -33.98 3.35
CA THR A 193 -6.66 -33.03 3.60
C THR A 193 -6.60 -31.84 2.62
N LYS A 194 -5.42 -31.31 2.34
CA LYS A 194 -5.22 -30.20 1.39
C LYS A 194 -5.73 -30.53 -0.01
N HIS A 195 -5.52 -31.76 -0.47
CA HIS A 195 -5.93 -32.20 -1.80
C HIS A 195 -7.29 -32.88 -1.86
N SER A 196 -7.99 -32.98 -0.73
CA SER A 196 -9.29 -33.67 -0.63
C SER A 196 -9.25 -35.11 -1.18
N GLY A 197 -8.13 -35.81 -1.00
CA GLY A 197 -7.94 -37.20 -1.48
C GLY A 197 -7.75 -37.38 -3.00
N LYS A 198 -7.47 -36.31 -3.77
CA LYS A 198 -7.19 -36.42 -5.22
C LYS A 198 -5.77 -36.90 -5.51
N PRO A 199 -5.52 -37.74 -6.53
CA PRO A 199 -4.24 -38.44 -6.76
C PRO A 199 -2.97 -37.56 -6.77
N LEU A 200 -3.08 -36.28 -7.11
CA LEU A 200 -1.99 -35.30 -7.08
C LEU A 200 -1.32 -35.16 -5.70
N TYR A 201 -2.03 -35.51 -4.61
CA TYR A 201 -1.49 -35.43 -3.26
C TYR A 201 -0.31 -36.40 -3.04
N ARG A 202 -0.25 -37.52 -3.77
CA ARG A 202 0.80 -38.53 -3.59
C ARG A 202 2.18 -37.99 -3.97
N GLN A 203 2.25 -37.17 -5.02
CA GLN A 203 3.48 -36.50 -5.45
C GLN A 203 3.93 -35.44 -4.44
N GLU A 204 2.99 -34.66 -3.90
CA GLU A 204 3.31 -33.65 -2.89
C GLU A 204 3.67 -34.29 -1.54
N ALA A 205 3.03 -35.40 -1.16
CA ALA A 205 3.28 -36.07 0.12
C ALA A 205 4.72 -36.55 0.27
N ARG A 206 5.38 -36.92 -0.84
CA ARG A 206 6.80 -37.34 -0.85
C ARG A 206 7.75 -36.26 -0.34
N LEU A 207 7.43 -34.98 -0.55
CA LEU A 207 8.25 -33.85 -0.10
C LEU A 207 8.24 -33.71 1.43
N TYR A 208 7.21 -34.25 2.09
CA TYR A 208 6.99 -34.13 3.54
C TYR A 208 7.15 -35.47 4.28
N LEU A 209 7.43 -36.56 3.58
CA LEU A 209 7.55 -37.91 4.11
C LEU A 209 8.94 -38.50 3.78
N PRO A 210 9.97 -38.17 4.57
CA PRO A 210 11.33 -38.61 4.28
C PRO A 210 11.43 -40.14 4.33
N GLY A 211 11.93 -40.73 3.25
CA GLY A 211 12.17 -42.18 3.15
C GLY A 211 10.94 -43.05 2.82
N LYS A 212 9.79 -42.45 2.48
CA LYS A 212 8.59 -43.19 2.05
C LYS A 212 8.43 -43.14 0.53
N THR A 213 8.11 -44.29 -0.05
CA THR A 213 7.83 -44.41 -1.49
C THR A 213 6.39 -44.00 -1.80
N GLU A 214 6.08 -43.80 -3.08
CA GLU A 214 4.71 -43.48 -3.50
C GLU A 214 3.74 -44.65 -3.23
N GLU A 215 4.26 -45.88 -3.31
CA GLU A 215 3.58 -47.11 -2.97
C GLU A 215 3.24 -47.18 -1.46
N ASP A 216 4.17 -46.78 -0.58
CA ASP A 216 3.93 -46.73 0.86
C ASP A 216 2.79 -45.75 1.19
N VAL A 217 2.81 -44.56 0.58
CA VAL A 217 1.77 -43.53 0.75
C VAL A 217 0.41 -44.05 0.28
N LYS A 218 0.38 -44.80 -0.82
CA LYS A 218 -0.84 -45.39 -1.35
C LYS A 218 -1.44 -46.44 -0.41
N LEU A 219 -0.62 -47.36 0.11
CA LEU A 219 -1.07 -48.38 1.06
C LEU A 219 -1.62 -47.74 2.35
N HIS A 220 -0.99 -46.66 2.80
CA HIS A 220 -1.46 -45.92 3.98
C HIS A 220 -2.77 -45.17 3.74
N GLU A 221 -2.99 -44.65 2.53
CA GLU A 221 -4.29 -44.09 2.13
C GLU A 221 -5.40 -45.12 2.13
N GLU A 222 -5.15 -46.31 1.59
CA GLU A 222 -6.14 -47.41 1.58
C GLU A 222 -6.53 -47.79 3.01
N TRP A 223 -5.56 -47.89 3.92
CA TRP A 223 -5.81 -48.09 5.34
C TRP A 223 -6.62 -46.94 5.97
N PHE A 224 -6.26 -45.68 5.69
CA PHE A 224 -6.91 -44.51 6.28
C PHE A 224 -8.38 -44.35 5.85
N LEU A 225 -8.69 -44.69 4.60
CA LEU A 225 -10.06 -44.70 4.08
C LEU A 225 -10.93 -45.75 4.79
N GLU A 226 -10.39 -46.94 5.03
CA GLU A 226 -11.08 -48.01 5.76
C GLU A 226 -11.30 -47.63 7.24
N LEU A 227 -10.29 -47.02 7.88
CA LEU A 227 -10.43 -46.48 9.23
C LEU A 227 -11.58 -45.46 9.32
N ARG A 228 -11.67 -44.55 8.35
CA ARG A 228 -12.72 -43.53 8.32
C ARG A 228 -14.10 -44.14 8.14
N HIS A 229 -14.24 -45.12 7.25
CA HIS A 229 -15.47 -45.86 7.05
C HIS A 229 -15.98 -46.52 8.35
N LEU A 230 -15.09 -47.19 9.08
CA LEU A 230 -15.42 -47.83 10.36
C LEU A 230 -15.76 -46.81 11.46
N GLN A 231 -15.08 -45.67 11.50
CA GLN A 231 -15.40 -44.59 12.43
C GLN A 231 -16.78 -43.97 12.16
N ASP A 232 -17.16 -43.79 10.90
CA ASP A 232 -18.46 -43.25 10.51
C ASP A 232 -19.58 -44.22 10.89
N ARG A 233 -19.40 -45.52 10.64
CA ARG A 233 -20.34 -46.57 11.10
C ARG A 233 -20.51 -46.58 12.63
N LYS A 234 -19.43 -46.42 13.39
CA LYS A 234 -19.48 -46.29 14.86
C LYS A 234 -20.28 -45.06 15.29
N ARG A 235 -20.09 -43.90 14.62
CA ARG A 235 -20.87 -42.68 14.92
C ARG A 235 -22.34 -42.85 14.62
N GLU A 236 -22.69 -43.44 13.49
CA GLU A 236 -24.09 -43.72 13.13
C GLU A 236 -24.79 -44.63 14.14
N ALA A 237 -24.12 -45.69 14.59
CA ALA A 237 -24.64 -46.59 15.63
C ALA A 237 -24.90 -45.84 16.95
N ILE A 238 -23.99 -44.97 17.37
CA ILE A 238 -24.15 -44.12 18.57
C ILE A 238 -25.32 -43.14 18.41
N CYS A 239 -25.47 -42.52 17.24
CA CYS A 239 -26.59 -41.62 16.95
C CYS A 239 -27.94 -42.34 17.01
N LYS A 240 -28.05 -43.53 16.39
CA LYS A 240 -29.25 -44.37 16.45
C LYS A 240 -29.57 -44.79 17.90
N TRP A 241 -28.57 -45.15 18.69
CA TRP A 241 -28.74 -45.48 20.11
C TRP A 241 -29.22 -44.29 20.93
N ARG A 242 -28.63 -43.09 20.75
CA ARG A 242 -29.06 -41.85 21.44
C ARG A 242 -30.50 -41.47 21.09
N ALA A 243 -30.88 -41.56 19.80
CA ALA A 243 -32.23 -41.26 19.34
C ALA A 243 -33.27 -42.27 19.86
N SER A 244 -32.88 -43.54 20.06
CA SER A 244 -33.73 -44.56 20.68
C SER A 244 -33.93 -44.28 22.18
N LYS A 245 -32.85 -43.94 22.90
CA LYS A 245 -32.91 -43.59 24.32
C LYS A 245 -33.68 -42.30 24.61
N GLN A 246 -33.71 -41.37 23.67
CA GLN A 246 -34.48 -40.14 23.78
C GLN A 246 -35.99 -40.40 23.64
N ARG A 247 -36.39 -41.23 22.67
CA ARG A 247 -37.79 -41.68 22.51
C ARG A 247 -38.31 -42.46 23.73
N GLU A 248 -37.46 -43.28 24.33
CA GLU A 248 -37.80 -44.04 25.55
C GLU A 248 -38.04 -43.13 26.77
N ARG A 249 -37.35 -41.96 26.83
CA ARG A 249 -37.54 -40.94 27.87
C ARG A 249 -38.77 -40.06 27.62
N GLU A 250 -39.11 -39.82 26.35
CA GLU A 250 -40.32 -39.07 25.95
C GLU A 250 -41.59 -39.88 26.30
N LEU A 251 -41.61 -41.18 26.01
CA LEU A 251 -42.70 -42.09 26.42
C LEU A 251 -42.90 -42.19 27.95
N GLN A 252 -41.83 -42.02 28.74
CA GLN A 252 -41.91 -42.00 30.21
C GLN A 252 -42.38 -40.64 30.77
N ARG A 253 -42.22 -39.55 30.01
CA ARG A 253 -42.74 -38.22 30.36
C ARG A 253 -44.22 -38.06 29.99
N GLU A 254 -44.66 -38.60 28.87
CA GLU A 254 -46.06 -38.59 28.44
C GLU A 254 -47.02 -39.34 29.40
N GLN A 255 -46.50 -40.21 30.26
CA GLN A 255 -47.28 -40.88 31.32
C GLN A 255 -47.34 -40.12 32.66
N ARG A 256 -46.60 -39.01 32.82
CA ARG A 256 -46.53 -38.27 34.10
C ARG A 256 -47.18 -36.90 34.10
N ASP A 257 -47.31 -36.22 32.96
CA ASP A 257 -47.74 -34.81 32.92
C ASP A 257 -48.99 -34.61 32.05
N GLY A 258 -50.06 -35.35 32.37
CA GLY A 258 -51.28 -35.42 31.56
C GLY A 258 -52.26 -34.25 31.66
N ASP A 259 -52.17 -33.33 32.65
CA ASP A 259 -53.31 -32.42 32.90
C ASP A 259 -53.02 -30.94 33.25
N GLU A 260 -51.77 -30.45 33.23
CA GLU A 260 -51.52 -29.06 33.69
C GLU A 260 -50.73 -28.14 32.72
N GLU A 261 -50.07 -28.65 31.67
CA GLU A 261 -49.13 -27.86 30.85
C GLU A 261 -49.65 -27.40 29.47
N LEU A 262 -50.94 -27.63 29.15
CA LEU A 262 -51.50 -27.33 27.83
C LEU A 262 -52.10 -25.92 27.68
N ARG A 263 -52.31 -25.16 28.77
CA ARG A 263 -52.97 -23.84 28.70
C ARG A 263 -52.03 -22.63 28.72
N GLU A 264 -50.82 -22.74 29.28
CA GLU A 264 -49.90 -21.61 29.38
C GLU A 264 -48.94 -21.46 28.17
N ASN A 265 -48.58 -22.56 27.51
CA ASN A 265 -47.60 -22.56 26.40
C ASN A 265 -48.17 -22.04 25.07
N GLU A 266 -49.48 -22.15 24.85
CA GLU A 266 -50.10 -21.73 23.58
C GLU A 266 -50.24 -20.19 23.49
N ALA A 267 -50.49 -19.53 24.61
CA ALA A 267 -50.58 -18.07 24.70
C ALA A 267 -49.22 -17.37 24.52
N GLN A 268 -48.12 -18.00 24.96
CA GLN A 268 -46.76 -17.46 24.78
C GLN A 268 -46.25 -17.61 23.35
N ARG A 269 -46.58 -18.72 22.64
CA ARG A 269 -46.21 -18.89 21.24
C ARG A 269 -46.90 -17.87 20.32
N LEU A 270 -48.19 -17.63 20.51
CA LEU A 270 -48.94 -16.67 19.69
C LEU A 270 -48.42 -15.23 19.83
N LYS A 271 -48.07 -14.80 21.05
CA LYS A 271 -47.44 -13.47 21.27
C LYS A 271 -46.05 -13.36 20.62
N GLN A 272 -45.28 -14.45 20.59
CA GLN A 272 -43.95 -14.45 19.99
C GLN A 272 -43.99 -14.46 18.46
N GLU A 273 -45.00 -15.11 17.87
CA GLU A 273 -45.27 -15.09 16.44
C GLU A 273 -45.82 -13.73 15.98
N GLU A 274 -46.73 -13.11 16.74
CA GLU A 274 -47.21 -11.73 16.46
C GLU A 274 -46.07 -10.70 16.55
N TRP A 275 -45.23 -10.76 17.58
CA TRP A 275 -44.09 -9.86 17.71
C TRP A 275 -43.09 -9.99 16.55
N ARG A 276 -42.85 -11.22 16.06
CA ARG A 276 -41.99 -11.46 14.90
C ARG A 276 -42.62 -10.91 13.61
N ARG A 277 -43.94 -11.03 13.45
CA ARG A 277 -44.65 -10.48 12.28
C ARG A 277 -44.61 -8.95 12.28
N GLU A 278 -44.92 -8.31 13.41
CA GLU A 278 -44.83 -6.85 13.56
C GLU A 278 -43.40 -6.32 13.38
N ALA A 279 -42.38 -7.05 13.87
CA ALA A 279 -40.99 -6.69 13.67
C ALA A 279 -40.57 -6.79 12.19
N SER A 280 -41.04 -7.81 11.47
CA SER A 280 -40.80 -7.98 10.03
C SER A 280 -41.49 -6.88 9.21
N GLU A 281 -42.75 -6.60 9.51
CA GLU A 281 -43.53 -5.53 8.87
C GLU A 281 -42.91 -4.15 9.13
N ARG A 282 -42.42 -3.87 10.35
CA ARG A 282 -41.67 -2.64 10.65
C ARG A 282 -40.35 -2.54 9.89
N LEU A 283 -39.64 -3.65 9.73
CA LEU A 283 -38.37 -3.68 9.01
C LEU A 283 -38.59 -3.47 7.50
N GLU A 284 -39.63 -4.07 6.94
CA GLU A 284 -40.03 -3.85 5.54
C GLU A 284 -40.55 -2.43 5.30
N ALA A 285 -41.39 -1.90 6.20
CA ALA A 285 -41.83 -0.51 6.14
C ALA A 285 -40.64 0.47 6.21
N TRP A 286 -39.66 0.21 7.09
CA TRP A 286 -38.44 1.02 7.18
C TRP A 286 -37.58 0.92 5.92
N ARG A 287 -37.44 -0.28 5.33
CA ARG A 287 -36.72 -0.48 4.05
C ARG A 287 -37.41 0.24 2.90
N SER A 288 -38.73 0.15 2.79
CA SER A 288 -39.53 0.85 1.78
C SER A 288 -39.42 2.37 1.94
N GLN A 289 -39.52 2.88 3.17
CA GLN A 289 -39.36 4.30 3.47
C GLN A 289 -37.93 4.80 3.15
N LYS A 290 -36.90 4.01 3.45
CA LYS A 290 -35.52 4.33 3.08
C LYS A 290 -35.27 4.31 1.59
N THR A 291 -35.99 3.46 0.86
CA THR A 291 -35.90 3.36 -0.59
C THR A 291 -36.58 4.56 -1.24
N GLN A 292 -37.77 4.92 -0.78
CA GLN A 292 -38.46 6.15 -1.17
C GLN A 292 -37.65 7.42 -0.88
N GLN A 293 -37.05 7.54 0.30
CA GLN A 293 -36.15 8.68 0.60
C GLN A 293 -35.00 8.79 -0.40
N ARG A 294 -34.39 7.66 -0.78
CA ARG A 294 -33.29 7.65 -1.76
C ARG A 294 -33.76 7.97 -3.17
N GLU A 295 -34.98 7.58 -3.53
CA GLU A 295 -35.60 7.92 -4.81
C GLU A 295 -35.97 9.40 -4.88
N GLU A 296 -36.55 9.95 -3.82
CA GLU A 296 -36.84 11.39 -3.68
C GLU A 296 -35.56 12.22 -3.71
N GLU A 297 -34.51 11.81 -3.00
CA GLU A 297 -33.20 12.47 -3.05
C GLU A 297 -32.58 12.43 -4.45
N ARG A 298 -32.71 11.30 -5.16
CA ARG A 298 -32.25 11.18 -6.56
C ARG A 298 -33.06 12.05 -7.50
N GLU A 299 -34.38 12.12 -7.33
CA GLU A 299 -35.23 13.04 -8.09
C GLU A 299 -34.88 14.50 -7.82
N GLN A 300 -34.63 14.86 -6.56
CA GLN A 300 -34.21 16.20 -6.15
C GLN A 300 -32.88 16.56 -6.82
N GLN A 301 -31.89 15.66 -6.76
CA GLN A 301 -30.59 15.85 -7.41
C GLN A 301 -30.71 15.99 -8.94
N LEU A 302 -31.60 15.21 -9.57
CA LEU A 302 -31.85 15.29 -11.00
C LEU A 302 -32.54 16.62 -11.38
N ARG A 303 -33.50 17.08 -10.58
CA ARG A 303 -34.17 18.38 -10.76
C ARG A 303 -33.19 19.53 -10.62
N ASP A 304 -32.31 19.49 -9.61
CA ASP A 304 -31.27 20.51 -9.39
C ASP A 304 -30.21 20.51 -10.50
N GLU A 305 -29.85 19.35 -11.04
CA GLU A 305 -28.95 19.22 -12.18
C GLU A 305 -29.58 19.77 -13.46
N ILE A 306 -30.87 19.48 -13.72
CA ILE A 306 -31.62 20.05 -14.85
C ILE A 306 -31.71 21.57 -14.72
N LEU A 307 -31.97 22.10 -13.52
CA LEU A 307 -32.05 23.53 -13.27
C LEU A 307 -30.69 24.21 -13.47
N ARG A 308 -29.60 23.61 -12.97
CA ARG A 308 -28.22 24.08 -13.20
C ARG A 308 -27.87 24.10 -14.68
N ARG A 309 -28.22 23.05 -15.42
CA ARG A 309 -27.99 22.99 -16.88
C ARG A 309 -28.79 24.04 -17.64
N ARG A 310 -30.05 24.29 -17.26
CA ARG A 310 -30.87 25.36 -17.85
C ARG A 310 -30.23 26.74 -17.61
N ARG A 311 -29.85 27.05 -16.37
CA ARG A 311 -29.15 28.31 -16.02
C ARG A 311 -27.85 28.46 -16.81
N ALA A 312 -27.03 27.41 -16.92
CA ALA A 312 -25.80 27.44 -17.71
C ALA A 312 -26.05 27.59 -19.23
N LYS A 313 -27.18 27.12 -19.76
CA LYS A 313 -27.57 27.33 -21.16
C LYS A 313 -28.03 28.76 -21.41
N GLU A 314 -28.82 29.35 -20.49
CA GLU A 314 -29.22 30.76 -20.57
C GLU A 314 -28.04 31.72 -20.39
N GLU A 315 -27.12 31.44 -19.46
CA GLU A 315 -25.90 32.23 -19.25
C GLU A 315 -25.06 32.28 -20.52
N ARG A 316 -24.87 31.12 -21.19
CA ARG A 316 -24.16 31.05 -22.48
C ARG A 316 -24.88 31.80 -23.59
N ARG A 317 -26.22 31.78 -23.61
CA ARG A 317 -27.01 32.57 -24.56
C ARG A 317 -26.79 34.07 -24.34
N ARG A 318 -26.84 34.53 -23.09
CA ARG A 318 -26.57 35.93 -22.71
C ARG A 318 -25.15 36.36 -23.07
N GLN A 319 -24.15 35.51 -22.80
CA GLN A 319 -22.77 35.79 -23.19
C GLN A 319 -22.59 35.93 -24.70
N LEU A 320 -23.30 35.11 -25.50
CA LEU A 320 -23.28 35.21 -26.95
C LEU A 320 -24.00 36.47 -27.45
N GLU A 321 -25.14 36.83 -26.86
CA GLU A 321 -25.86 38.09 -27.15
C GLU A 321 -25.01 39.33 -26.84
N VAL A 322 -24.33 39.35 -25.69
CA VAL A 322 -23.38 40.43 -25.33
C VAL A 322 -22.22 40.49 -26.30
N LYS A 323 -21.66 39.34 -26.70
CA LYS A 323 -20.54 39.30 -27.65
C LYS A 323 -20.94 39.86 -29.03
N LEU A 324 -22.14 39.54 -29.50
CA LEU A 324 -22.68 40.07 -30.75
C LEU A 324 -22.93 41.59 -30.66
N LEU A 325 -23.46 42.08 -29.53
CA LEU A 325 -23.66 43.51 -29.29
C LEU A 325 -22.34 44.28 -29.26
N VAL A 326 -21.30 43.72 -28.64
CA VAL A 326 -19.95 44.32 -28.60
C VAL A 326 -19.33 44.37 -30.00
N GLU A 327 -19.48 43.32 -30.81
CA GLU A 327 -19.02 43.34 -32.20
C GLU A 327 -19.78 44.36 -33.07
N ASP A 328 -21.10 44.49 -32.86
CA ASP A 328 -21.91 45.47 -33.61
C ASP A 328 -21.59 46.91 -33.18
N LEU A 329 -21.32 47.18 -31.88
CA LEU A 329 -20.85 48.47 -31.39
C LEU A 329 -19.49 48.84 -31.98
N ARG A 330 -18.53 47.91 -31.99
CA ARG A 330 -17.21 48.11 -32.58
C ARG A 330 -17.29 48.45 -34.08
N ARG A 331 -18.16 47.76 -34.83
CA ARG A 331 -18.39 48.07 -36.25
C ARG A 331 -19.06 49.44 -36.45
N LEU A 332 -19.87 49.89 -35.50
CA LEU A 332 -20.49 51.21 -35.53
C LEU A 332 -19.43 52.30 -35.29
N GLU A 333 -18.52 52.07 -34.33
CA GLU A 333 -17.37 52.94 -34.06
C GLU A 333 -16.45 53.06 -35.28
N GLU A 334 -16.11 51.94 -35.92
CA GLU A 334 -15.29 51.92 -37.14
C GLU A 334 -15.96 52.72 -38.27
N LYS A 335 -17.28 52.61 -38.44
CA LYS A 335 -18.04 53.39 -39.44
C LYS A 335 -18.13 54.88 -39.10
N LEU A 336 -18.24 55.23 -37.81
CA LEU A 336 -18.26 56.62 -37.36
C LEU A 336 -16.89 57.28 -37.59
N GLN A 337 -15.80 56.57 -37.30
CA GLN A 337 -14.45 57.02 -37.60
C GLN A 337 -14.22 57.19 -39.10
N GLU A 338 -14.72 56.26 -39.92
CA GLU A 338 -14.61 56.36 -41.39
C GLU A 338 -15.45 57.54 -41.95
N LYS A 339 -16.63 57.80 -41.37
CA LYS A 339 -17.42 59.00 -41.71
C LYS A 339 -16.70 60.29 -41.34
N HIS A 340 -16.16 60.37 -40.13
CA HIS A 340 -15.41 61.54 -39.67
C HIS A 340 -14.20 61.82 -40.56
N SER A 341 -13.45 60.77 -40.93
CA SER A 341 -12.34 60.86 -41.90
C SER A 341 -12.81 61.38 -43.27
N LYS A 342 -13.94 60.91 -43.79
CA LYS A 342 -14.49 61.37 -45.08
C LYS A 342 -15.02 62.80 -45.02
N GLU A 343 -15.61 63.20 -43.89
CA GLU A 343 -16.09 64.56 -43.65
C GLU A 343 -14.93 65.56 -43.51
N GLU A 344 -13.85 65.18 -42.83
CA GLU A 344 -12.60 65.95 -42.79
C GLU A 344 -11.98 66.11 -44.17
N GLU A 345 -11.90 65.03 -44.95
CA GLU A 345 -11.37 65.06 -46.31
C GLU A 345 -12.25 65.92 -47.26
N GLN A 346 -13.58 65.87 -47.10
CA GLN A 346 -14.50 66.76 -47.83
C GLN A 346 -14.35 68.23 -47.41
N SER A 347 -14.22 68.51 -46.12
CA SER A 347 -14.00 69.87 -45.59
C SER A 347 -12.69 70.46 -46.12
N GLU A 348 -11.63 69.64 -46.20
CA GLU A 348 -10.33 70.04 -46.74
C GLU A 348 -10.37 70.27 -48.26
N ARG A 349 -11.08 69.42 -49.02
CA ARG A 349 -11.34 69.63 -50.45
C ARG A 349 -12.13 70.91 -50.71
N LEU A 350 -13.16 71.21 -49.90
CA LEU A 350 -13.96 72.43 -50.01
C LEU A 350 -13.12 73.69 -49.68
N ARG A 351 -12.24 73.63 -48.67
CA ARG A 351 -11.29 74.71 -48.37
C ARG A 351 -10.30 74.96 -49.51
N THR A 352 -9.89 73.90 -50.20
CA THR A 352 -8.98 73.99 -51.36
C THR A 352 -9.69 74.58 -52.59
N LEU A 353 -10.93 74.17 -52.85
CA LEU A 353 -11.79 74.74 -53.89
C LEU A 353 -12.14 76.21 -53.62
N ALA A 354 -12.37 76.60 -52.37
CA ALA A 354 -12.62 78.01 -52.01
C ALA A 354 -11.40 78.90 -52.30
N LYS A 355 -10.18 78.42 -51.98
CA LYS A 355 -8.93 79.12 -52.33
C LYS A 355 -8.71 79.25 -53.84
N LEU A 356 -9.10 78.24 -54.61
CA LEU A 356 -9.04 78.26 -56.08
C LEU A 356 -10.09 79.21 -56.68
N LYS A 357 -11.30 79.26 -56.12
CA LYS A 357 -12.35 80.23 -56.50
C LYS A 357 -11.93 81.66 -56.23
N GLU A 358 -11.38 81.94 -55.05
CA GLU A 358 -10.91 83.28 -54.69
C GLU A 358 -9.74 83.74 -55.59
N LYS A 359 -8.86 82.81 -55.99
CA LYS A 359 -7.80 83.07 -56.98
C LYS A 359 -8.38 83.39 -58.36
N ARG A 360 -9.41 82.66 -58.79
CA ARG A 360 -10.05 82.83 -60.11
C ARG A 360 -10.96 84.05 -60.20
N GLU A 361 -11.61 84.45 -59.10
CA GLU A 361 -12.32 85.73 -58.98
C GLU A 361 -11.36 86.92 -59.03
N ARG A 362 -10.17 86.82 -58.44
CA ARG A 362 -9.12 87.84 -58.56
C ARG A 362 -8.50 87.90 -59.97
N GLU A 363 -8.50 86.80 -60.72
CA GLU A 363 -8.12 86.74 -62.14
C GLU A 363 -9.23 87.35 -63.04
N LEU A 364 -10.50 87.03 -62.80
CA LEU A 364 -11.65 87.64 -63.50
C LEU A 364 -11.81 89.14 -63.21
N GLN A 365 -11.50 89.61 -62.00
CA GLN A 365 -11.46 91.05 -61.68
C GLN A 365 -10.27 91.79 -62.32
N ARG A 366 -9.26 91.07 -62.81
CA ARG A 366 -8.18 91.63 -63.66
C ARG A 366 -8.57 91.58 -65.15
N GLU A 367 -9.35 90.60 -65.57
CA GLU A 367 -9.83 90.45 -66.97
C GLU A 367 -11.04 91.34 -67.30
N GLN A 368 -11.83 91.79 -66.31
CA GLN A 368 -12.92 92.77 -66.49
C GLN A 368 -12.48 94.25 -66.41
N ARG A 369 -11.19 94.53 -66.59
CA ARG A 369 -10.66 95.90 -66.65
C ARG A 369 -10.11 96.29 -68.02
N ASP A 370 -10.32 95.46 -69.04
CA ASP A 370 -10.05 95.76 -70.45
C ASP A 370 -11.22 95.26 -71.31
N GLY A 371 -11.88 96.19 -72.02
CA GLY A 371 -12.71 95.88 -73.19
C GLY A 371 -14.22 95.91 -73.00
N ASP A 372 -14.79 97.09 -72.75
CA ASP A 372 -16.19 97.41 -73.06
C ASP A 372 -16.23 98.29 -74.32
N GLU A 373 -16.47 97.68 -75.47
CA GLU A 373 -17.18 98.23 -76.64
C GLU A 373 -17.42 96.99 -77.53
N GLU A 374 -18.65 96.55 -77.81
CA GLU A 374 -19.45 97.16 -78.86
C GLU A 374 -20.79 96.39 -79.02
N LEU A 375 -21.86 97.18 -79.20
CA LEU A 375 -23.11 96.90 -79.92
C LEU A 375 -24.17 95.94 -79.34
N ARG A 376 -25.11 96.61 -78.67
CA ARG A 376 -26.55 96.39 -78.76
C ARG A 376 -27.02 96.39 -80.21
N GLU A 377 -27.49 95.25 -80.71
CA GLU A 377 -28.58 95.17 -81.70
C GLU A 377 -29.07 93.72 -81.80
N ASN A 378 -30.24 93.46 -81.20
CA ASN A 378 -31.21 92.35 -81.44
C ASN A 378 -31.85 91.85 -80.13
N GLU A 379 -32.54 92.75 -79.43
CA GLU A 379 -33.22 92.44 -78.17
C GLU A 379 -34.63 91.83 -78.35
N ALA A 380 -35.16 91.79 -79.58
CA ALA A 380 -36.51 91.25 -79.84
C ALA A 380 -36.54 89.77 -80.29
N GLN A 381 -35.41 89.17 -80.69
CA GLN A 381 -35.30 87.72 -80.92
C GLN A 381 -34.76 86.96 -79.69
N ARG A 382 -34.01 87.63 -78.82
CA ARG A 382 -33.46 87.03 -77.59
C ARG A 382 -34.54 86.63 -76.59
N LEU A 383 -35.60 87.42 -76.42
CA LEU A 383 -36.67 87.11 -75.46
C LEU A 383 -37.46 85.84 -75.82
N LYS A 384 -37.73 85.57 -77.11
CA LYS A 384 -38.34 84.30 -77.55
C LYS A 384 -37.37 83.11 -77.48
N GLN A 385 -36.09 83.35 -77.75
CA GLN A 385 -35.06 82.32 -77.64
C GLN A 385 -34.73 82.00 -76.17
N GLU A 386 -34.83 82.96 -75.27
CA GLU A 386 -34.66 82.83 -73.82
C GLU A 386 -35.88 82.18 -73.18
N GLU A 387 -37.12 82.49 -73.59
CA GLU A 387 -38.31 81.75 -73.17
C GLU A 387 -38.29 80.28 -73.64
N TRP A 388 -37.95 80.02 -74.91
CA TRP A 388 -37.85 78.64 -75.41
C TRP A 388 -36.70 77.86 -74.74
N ARG A 389 -35.56 78.53 -74.46
CA ARG A 389 -34.46 77.94 -73.68
C ARG A 389 -34.84 77.71 -72.23
N ARG A 390 -35.66 78.58 -71.64
CA ARG A 390 -36.15 78.45 -70.27
C ARG A 390 -37.15 77.30 -70.14
N GLU A 391 -38.12 77.18 -71.05
CA GLU A 391 -39.04 76.03 -71.09
C GLU A 391 -38.31 74.72 -71.41
N ALA A 392 -37.33 74.74 -72.32
CA ALA A 392 -36.49 73.58 -72.59
C ALA A 392 -35.61 73.21 -71.38
N SER A 393 -35.11 74.20 -70.63
CA SER A 393 -34.34 73.99 -69.40
C SER A 393 -35.22 73.44 -68.28
N GLU A 394 -36.42 73.99 -68.08
CA GLU A 394 -37.39 73.50 -67.09
C GLU A 394 -37.85 72.07 -67.41
N ARG A 395 -38.07 71.72 -68.69
CA ARG A 395 -38.35 70.34 -69.11
C ARG A 395 -37.15 69.40 -68.94
N LEU A 396 -35.94 69.88 -69.21
CA LEU A 396 -34.71 69.10 -69.04
C LEU A 396 -34.39 68.89 -67.55
N GLU A 397 -34.64 69.90 -66.71
CA GLU A 397 -34.52 69.81 -65.26
C GLU A 397 -35.60 68.93 -64.65
N ALA A 398 -36.85 69.02 -65.11
CA ALA A 398 -37.92 68.10 -64.71
C ALA A 398 -37.58 66.65 -65.12
N TRP A 399 -37.10 66.43 -66.35
CA TRP A 399 -36.66 65.11 -66.80
C TRP A 399 -35.43 64.60 -66.03
N ARG A 400 -34.44 65.47 -65.74
CA ARG A 400 -33.28 65.13 -64.91
C ARG A 400 -33.71 64.81 -63.49
N SER A 401 -34.58 65.60 -62.89
CA SER A 401 -35.10 65.40 -61.53
C SER A 401 -35.85 64.08 -61.44
N GLN A 402 -36.74 63.81 -62.40
CA GLN A 402 -37.48 62.56 -62.49
C GLN A 402 -36.56 61.34 -62.71
N LYS A 403 -35.52 61.47 -63.55
CA LYS A 403 -34.52 60.42 -63.77
C LYS A 403 -33.60 60.21 -62.56
N THR A 404 -33.36 61.26 -61.78
CA THR A 404 -32.56 61.19 -60.55
C THR A 404 -33.37 60.52 -59.45
N GLN A 405 -34.66 60.86 -59.34
CA GLN A 405 -35.62 60.23 -58.43
C GLN A 405 -35.82 58.74 -58.76
N GLN A 406 -35.95 58.38 -60.05
CA GLN A 406 -35.97 56.96 -60.46
C GLN A 406 -34.69 56.21 -60.09
N ARG A 407 -33.52 56.82 -60.26
CA ARG A 407 -32.24 56.20 -59.87
C ARG A 407 -32.09 56.09 -58.35
N GLU A 408 -32.63 57.02 -57.59
CA GLU A 408 -32.65 56.97 -56.13
C GLU A 408 -33.62 55.89 -55.63
N GLU A 409 -34.81 55.78 -56.23
CA GLU A 409 -35.76 54.70 -55.96
C GLU A 409 -35.18 53.32 -56.31
N GLU A 410 -34.50 53.18 -57.46
CA GLU A 410 -33.81 51.94 -57.83
C GLU A 410 -32.67 51.60 -56.87
N ARG A 411 -31.90 52.60 -56.40
CA ARG A 411 -30.84 52.40 -55.40
C ARG A 411 -31.42 52.04 -54.03
N GLU A 412 -32.53 52.65 -53.63
CA GLU A 412 -33.24 52.28 -52.40
C GLU A 412 -33.79 50.86 -52.48
N GLN A 413 -34.39 50.49 -53.62
CA GLN A 413 -34.90 49.14 -53.86
C GLN A 413 -33.77 48.11 -53.79
N GLN A 414 -32.64 48.38 -54.47
CA GLN A 414 -31.44 47.53 -54.43
C GLN A 414 -30.87 47.41 -53.02
N LEU A 415 -30.86 48.50 -52.23
CA LEU A 415 -30.39 48.47 -50.84
C LEU A 415 -31.34 47.67 -49.94
N ARG A 416 -32.66 47.80 -50.13
CA ARG A 416 -33.67 47.00 -49.41
C ARG A 416 -33.50 45.50 -49.72
N ASP A 417 -33.28 45.15 -50.99
CA ASP A 417 -33.06 43.75 -51.41
C ASP A 417 -31.72 43.19 -50.94
N GLU A 418 -30.66 44.00 -50.90
CA GLU A 418 -29.35 43.65 -50.33
C GLU A 418 -29.47 43.39 -48.81
N ILE A 419 -30.19 44.25 -48.07
CA ILE A 419 -30.44 44.09 -46.64
C ILE A 419 -31.24 42.82 -46.37
N LEU A 420 -32.27 42.55 -47.18
CA LEU A 420 -33.10 41.36 -47.05
C LEU A 420 -32.30 40.08 -47.34
N ARG A 421 -31.46 40.09 -48.38
CA ARG A 421 -30.54 38.98 -48.70
C ARG A 421 -29.53 38.74 -47.58
N ARG A 422 -28.93 39.79 -47.01
CA ARG A 422 -28.01 39.67 -45.87
C ARG A 422 -28.69 39.15 -44.60
N ARG A 423 -29.95 39.55 -44.35
CA ARG A 423 -30.75 39.00 -43.24
C ARG A 423 -31.01 37.51 -43.43
N ARG A 424 -31.47 37.08 -44.61
CA ARG A 424 -31.71 35.66 -44.94
C ARG A 424 -30.42 34.83 -44.82
N ALA A 425 -29.30 35.32 -45.35
CA ALA A 425 -28.01 34.62 -45.24
C ALA A 425 -27.50 34.53 -43.80
N LYS A 426 -27.73 35.55 -42.96
CA LYS A 426 -27.42 35.49 -41.51
C LYS A 426 -28.30 34.47 -40.80
N GLU A 427 -29.59 34.44 -41.07
CA GLU A 427 -30.52 33.45 -40.48
C GLU A 427 -30.18 32.02 -40.90
N GLU A 428 -29.81 31.81 -42.16
CA GLU A 428 -29.46 30.49 -42.68
C GLU A 428 -28.13 29.99 -42.09
N ARG A 429 -27.12 30.85 -41.95
CA ARG A 429 -25.88 30.52 -41.22
C ARG A 429 -26.15 30.19 -39.75
N ARG A 430 -27.06 30.92 -39.11
CA ARG A 430 -27.47 30.65 -37.72
C ARG A 430 -28.16 29.29 -37.59
N ARG A 431 -29.08 28.95 -38.51
CA ARG A 431 -29.73 27.62 -38.56
C ARG A 431 -28.73 26.51 -38.80
N GLN A 432 -27.76 26.69 -39.71
CA GLN A 432 -26.71 25.69 -39.96
C GLN A 432 -25.81 25.46 -38.73
N LEU A 433 -25.52 26.52 -37.96
CA LEU A 433 -24.75 26.40 -36.72
C LEU A 433 -25.55 25.67 -35.62
N GLU A 434 -26.85 25.98 -35.47
CA GLU A 434 -27.74 25.30 -34.53
C GLU A 434 -27.87 23.81 -34.86
N VAL A 435 -28.00 23.45 -36.14
CA VAL A 435 -28.05 22.04 -36.58
C VAL A 435 -26.72 21.32 -36.31
N LYS A 436 -25.57 21.95 -36.59
CA LYS A 436 -24.25 21.35 -36.27
C LYS A 436 -24.08 21.08 -34.78
N LEU A 437 -24.46 22.03 -33.93
CA LEU A 437 -24.39 21.88 -32.48
C LEU A 437 -25.32 20.76 -31.98
N LEU A 438 -26.52 20.63 -32.55
CA LEU A 438 -27.46 19.56 -32.20
C LEU A 438 -26.95 18.16 -32.60
N VAL A 439 -26.31 18.04 -33.76
CA VAL A 439 -25.71 16.77 -34.23
C VAL A 439 -24.54 16.36 -33.32
N GLU A 440 -23.72 17.32 -32.90
CA GLU A 440 -22.58 17.06 -32.02
C GLU A 440 -23.01 16.71 -30.60
N ASP A 441 -24.08 17.34 -30.09
CA ASP A 441 -24.72 17.00 -28.82
C ASP A 441 -25.36 15.59 -28.85
N LEU A 442 -26.01 15.21 -29.96
CA LEU A 442 -26.59 13.86 -30.13
C LEU A 442 -25.52 12.77 -30.12
N ARG A 443 -24.41 12.98 -30.83
CA ARG A 443 -23.28 12.03 -30.86
C ARG A 443 -22.68 11.82 -29.47
N ARG A 444 -22.49 12.90 -28.69
CA ARG A 444 -22.03 12.80 -27.28
C ARG A 444 -23.02 12.09 -26.38
N LEU A 445 -24.32 12.13 -26.70
CA LEU A 445 -25.36 11.44 -25.93
C LEU A 445 -25.33 9.93 -26.22
N GLU A 446 -25.13 9.54 -27.47
CA GLU A 446 -24.94 8.15 -27.89
C GLU A 446 -23.69 7.52 -27.24
N GLU A 447 -22.56 8.22 -27.26
CA GLU A 447 -21.31 7.77 -26.62
C GLU A 447 -21.52 7.52 -25.11
N LYS A 448 -22.27 8.40 -24.42
CA LYS A 448 -22.60 8.25 -22.99
C LYS A 448 -23.58 7.13 -22.69
N LEU A 449 -24.53 6.87 -23.60
CA LEU A 449 -25.46 5.75 -23.48
C LEU A 449 -24.74 4.41 -23.61
N GLN A 450 -23.79 4.30 -24.54
CA GLN A 450 -22.93 3.12 -24.67
C GLN A 450 -22.06 2.90 -23.42
N GLU A 451 -21.46 3.97 -22.89
CA GLU A 451 -20.64 3.89 -21.67
C GLU A 451 -21.48 3.48 -20.45
N LYS A 452 -22.71 3.97 -20.34
CA LYS A 452 -23.64 3.60 -19.26
C LYS A 452 -24.05 2.13 -19.36
N HIS A 453 -24.38 1.63 -20.56
CA HIS A 453 -24.74 0.23 -20.77
C HIS A 453 -23.59 -0.72 -20.39
N SER A 454 -22.36 -0.38 -20.79
CA SER A 454 -21.15 -1.11 -20.40
C SER A 454 -20.96 -1.19 -18.88
N LYS A 455 -21.18 -0.08 -18.16
CA LYS A 455 -21.06 -0.02 -16.70
C LYS A 455 -22.16 -0.82 -15.98
N GLU A 456 -23.37 -0.84 -16.52
CA GLU A 456 -24.49 -1.63 -15.99
C GLU A 456 -24.27 -3.14 -16.17
N GLU A 457 -23.71 -3.56 -17.32
CA GLU A 457 -23.31 -4.95 -17.55
C GLU A 457 -22.21 -5.40 -16.58
N GLU A 458 -21.18 -4.58 -16.38
CA GLU A 458 -20.08 -4.87 -15.45
C GLU A 458 -20.58 -4.97 -13.99
N GLN A 459 -21.52 -4.10 -13.58
CA GLN A 459 -22.15 -4.21 -12.26
C GLN A 459 -22.99 -5.47 -12.10
N SER A 460 -23.75 -5.86 -13.12
CA SER A 460 -24.57 -7.08 -13.11
C SER A 460 -23.69 -8.34 -12.96
N GLU A 461 -22.54 -8.37 -13.64
CA GLU A 461 -21.58 -9.47 -13.56
C GLU A 461 -20.90 -9.54 -12.17
N ARG A 462 -20.51 -8.40 -11.60
CA ARG A 462 -19.99 -8.32 -10.22
C ARG A 462 -21.02 -8.80 -9.19
N LEU A 463 -22.29 -8.41 -9.32
CA LEU A 463 -23.36 -8.85 -8.41
C LEU A 463 -23.61 -10.36 -8.51
N ARG A 464 -23.58 -10.95 -9.72
CA ARG A 464 -23.68 -12.41 -9.91
C ARG A 464 -22.50 -13.14 -9.27
N THR A 465 -21.31 -12.59 -9.35
CA THR A 465 -20.09 -13.17 -8.76
C THR A 465 -20.15 -13.11 -7.23
N LEU A 466 -20.64 -12.01 -6.68
CA LEU A 466 -20.78 -11.78 -5.24
C LEU A 466 -21.91 -12.65 -4.63
N ALA A 467 -22.99 -12.88 -5.37
CA ALA A 467 -24.03 -13.84 -4.98
C ALA A 467 -23.50 -15.27 -4.90
N LYS A 468 -22.71 -15.71 -5.91
CA LYS A 468 -22.05 -17.03 -5.91
C LYS A 468 -21.04 -17.21 -4.77
N LEU A 469 -20.42 -16.12 -4.31
CA LEU A 469 -19.52 -16.13 -3.16
C LEU A 469 -20.27 -16.16 -1.83
N LYS A 470 -21.39 -15.43 -1.70
CA LYS A 470 -22.22 -15.44 -0.50
C LYS A 470 -22.86 -16.80 -0.23
N GLU A 471 -23.33 -17.48 -1.28
CA GLU A 471 -23.90 -18.84 -1.18
C GLU A 471 -22.88 -19.88 -0.66
N LYS A 472 -21.58 -19.63 -0.86
CA LYS A 472 -20.50 -20.52 -0.38
C LYS A 472 -20.02 -20.22 1.05
N VAL A 473 -20.44 -19.12 1.67
CA VAL A 473 -19.82 -18.59 2.91
C VAL A 473 -20.80 -18.50 4.10
N GLU A 474 -22.08 -18.85 3.95
CA GLU A 474 -23.00 -18.92 5.10
C GLU A 474 -22.74 -20.15 6.00
N VAL A 475 -21.68 -20.06 6.81
CA VAL A 475 -21.54 -20.82 8.04
C VAL A 475 -21.85 -19.86 9.20
N HIS A 476 -22.99 -20.04 9.85
CA HIS A 476 -23.37 -19.30 11.05
C HIS A 476 -22.42 -19.67 12.20
N ILE A 477 -21.42 -18.83 12.46
CA ILE A 477 -20.54 -18.95 13.63
C ILE A 477 -20.96 -17.89 14.66
N SER A 478 -21.50 -18.35 15.79
CA SER A 478 -21.75 -17.54 16.98
C SER A 478 -20.43 -16.95 17.49
N ARG A 479 -20.32 -15.62 17.54
CA ARG A 479 -19.11 -14.90 17.96
C ARG A 479 -19.12 -14.70 19.47
N ASP A 480 -18.11 -15.24 20.14
CA ASP A 480 -17.84 -15.05 21.58
C ASP A 480 -16.85 -13.87 21.78
N PRO A 481 -17.26 -12.77 22.43
CA PRO A 481 -16.43 -11.59 22.67
C PRO A 481 -15.18 -11.84 23.55
N SER A 482 -15.15 -12.94 24.32
CA SER A 482 -14.02 -13.25 25.22
C SER A 482 -12.74 -13.71 24.50
N ARG A 483 -12.81 -13.94 23.18
CA ARG A 483 -11.66 -14.31 22.34
C ARG A 483 -10.65 -13.19 22.07
N LEU A 484 -11.00 -11.93 22.32
CA LEU A 484 -10.12 -10.79 22.03
C LEU A 484 -8.97 -10.61 23.03
N TRP A 485 -9.12 -11.12 24.26
CA TRP A 485 -8.13 -10.94 25.33
C TRP A 485 -7.58 -12.26 25.89
N LYS A 486 -8.17 -13.40 25.53
CA LYS A 486 -7.64 -14.71 25.90
C LYS A 486 -6.67 -15.21 24.83
N PRO A 487 -5.47 -15.66 25.21
CA PRO A 487 -4.60 -16.31 24.25
C PRO A 487 -5.30 -17.52 23.63
N THR A 488 -5.15 -17.66 22.31
CA THR A 488 -5.73 -18.81 21.62
C THR A 488 -5.12 -20.10 22.18
N LYS A 489 -5.86 -21.23 22.15
CA LYS A 489 -5.32 -22.54 22.58
C LYS A 489 -3.96 -22.87 21.96
N VAL A 490 -3.73 -22.42 20.72
CA VAL A 490 -2.43 -22.56 20.02
C VAL A 490 -1.34 -21.70 20.68
N TRP A 491 -1.65 -20.50 21.14
CA TRP A 491 -0.73 -19.65 21.88
C TRP A 491 -0.48 -20.16 23.31
N GLU A 492 -1.51 -20.69 23.97
CA GLU A 492 -1.39 -21.39 25.26
C GLU A 492 -0.54 -22.66 25.15
N GLU A 493 -0.69 -23.44 24.07
CA GLU A 493 0.14 -24.61 23.77
C GLU A 493 1.59 -24.25 23.44
N ARG A 494 1.81 -23.12 22.74
CA ARG A 494 3.16 -22.61 22.43
C ARG A 494 3.91 -22.04 23.64
N ASN A 495 3.19 -21.59 24.67
CA ASN A 495 3.77 -21.06 25.91
C ASN A 495 3.82 -22.09 27.05
N LYS A 496 3.38 -23.33 26.83
CA LYS A 496 3.25 -24.35 27.88
C LYS A 496 4.55 -25.06 28.27
N GLU A 497 5.67 -24.77 27.62
CA GLU A 497 6.96 -25.38 27.96
C GLU A 497 7.98 -24.34 28.44
N ILE A 498 7.86 -23.95 29.71
CA ILE A 498 8.99 -23.39 30.47
C ILE A 498 9.41 -24.49 31.46
N GLY A 499 10.26 -25.40 30.97
CA GLY A 499 11.04 -26.30 31.82
C GLY A 499 12.28 -25.58 32.39
N PRO A 500 12.98 -26.17 33.37
CA PRO A 500 14.06 -25.50 34.13
C PRO A 500 15.29 -25.06 33.30
N SER A 501 15.37 -25.45 32.03
CA SER A 501 16.52 -25.20 31.14
C SER A 501 16.22 -24.33 29.90
N GLY A 502 14.99 -23.81 29.74
CA GLY A 502 14.75 -22.56 29.01
C GLY A 502 15.11 -22.43 27.52
N THR A 503 15.11 -23.47 26.69
CA THR A 503 15.30 -23.32 25.23
C THR A 503 14.14 -23.92 24.43
N GLY A 504 13.11 -23.11 24.17
CA GLY A 504 12.12 -23.37 23.12
C GLY A 504 12.57 -22.84 21.74
N PRO A 505 11.84 -23.10 20.65
CA PRO A 505 12.18 -22.61 19.32
C PRO A 505 12.00 -21.09 19.28
N VAL A 506 13.11 -20.36 19.35
CA VAL A 506 13.14 -18.91 19.14
C VAL A 506 12.98 -18.68 17.64
N PHE A 507 11.84 -18.17 17.20
CA PHE A 507 11.78 -17.50 15.90
C PHE A 507 12.89 -16.43 15.90
N GLN A 508 13.89 -16.60 15.04
CA GLN A 508 15.05 -15.71 14.90
C GLN A 508 14.63 -14.37 14.29
N ILE A 509 13.87 -13.59 15.04
CA ILE A 509 13.51 -12.22 14.67
C ILE A 509 14.56 -11.33 15.34
N PHE A 510 15.45 -10.78 14.52
CA PHE A 510 16.54 -9.90 14.98
C PHE A 510 16.04 -8.52 15.41
N HIS A 511 14.81 -8.14 15.07
CA HIS A 511 14.22 -6.81 15.30
C HIS A 511 12.99 -6.82 16.24
N ARG A 512 12.91 -7.79 17.18
CA ARG A 512 11.76 -7.91 18.11
C ARG A 512 11.53 -6.65 18.93
N LEU A 513 12.60 -5.96 19.32
CA LEU A 513 12.52 -4.73 20.10
C LEU A 513 11.76 -3.62 19.36
N THR A 514 11.89 -3.51 18.03
CA THR A 514 11.10 -2.56 17.22
C THR A 514 9.61 -2.95 17.17
N ILE A 515 9.29 -4.24 17.12
CA ILE A 515 7.89 -4.71 17.17
C ILE A 515 7.27 -4.37 18.53
N VAL A 516 8.05 -4.56 19.61
CA VAL A 516 7.65 -4.16 20.97
C VAL A 516 7.45 -2.65 21.04
N PHE A 517 8.33 -1.85 20.43
CA PHE A 517 8.14 -0.40 20.32
C PHE A 517 6.84 -0.02 19.61
N PHE A 518 6.53 -0.59 18.44
CA PHE A 518 5.27 -0.31 17.75
C PHE A 518 4.05 -0.66 18.61
N SER A 519 4.12 -1.77 19.34
CA SER A 519 3.03 -2.22 20.21
C SER A 519 2.88 -1.33 21.45
N LEU A 520 3.98 -1.03 22.15
CA LEU A 520 3.96 -0.22 23.37
C LEU A 520 3.65 1.24 23.09
N SER A 521 4.27 1.84 22.07
CA SER A 521 3.97 3.21 21.68
C SER A 521 2.55 3.34 21.14
N GLY A 522 2.05 2.33 20.41
CA GLY A 522 0.66 2.26 19.97
C GLY A 522 -0.33 2.21 21.14
N LEU A 523 -0.07 1.33 22.12
CA LEU A 523 -0.86 1.27 23.36
C LEU A 523 -0.79 2.57 24.15
N ASP A 524 0.36 3.24 24.18
CA ASP A 524 0.49 4.54 24.83
C ASP A 524 -0.35 5.63 24.15
N VAL A 525 -0.34 5.67 22.82
CA VAL A 525 -1.19 6.59 22.05
C VAL A 525 -2.68 6.30 22.26
N LEU A 526 -3.06 5.03 22.43
CA LEU A 526 -4.42 4.58 22.77
C LEU A 526 -4.77 4.74 24.25
N ASP A 527 -3.85 5.25 25.09
CA ASP A 527 -4.00 5.30 26.54
C ASP A 527 -4.37 3.95 27.21
N ALA A 528 -3.68 2.90 26.79
CA ALA A 528 -3.93 1.51 27.22
C ALA A 528 -2.65 0.80 27.70
N LEU A 529 -1.69 1.54 28.27
CA LEU A 529 -0.45 0.94 28.80
C LEU A 529 -0.65 0.14 30.10
N ASP A 530 -1.83 0.22 30.72
CA ASP A 530 -2.21 -0.55 31.91
C ASP A 530 -2.39 -2.05 31.62
N VAL A 531 -2.63 -2.42 30.35
CA VAL A 531 -2.86 -3.81 29.95
C VAL A 531 -1.58 -4.66 29.90
N VAL A 532 -0.40 -4.04 30.05
CA VAL A 532 0.90 -4.73 29.98
C VAL A 532 1.62 -4.73 31.32
N ASP A 533 2.36 -5.81 31.58
CA ASP A 533 3.26 -5.92 32.73
C ASP A 533 4.53 -5.08 32.51
N LYS A 534 4.48 -3.81 32.92
CA LYS A 534 5.57 -2.85 32.72
C LYS A 534 6.88 -3.33 33.38
N PRO A 535 6.92 -3.76 34.66
CA PRO A 535 8.15 -4.26 35.29
C PRO A 535 8.84 -5.37 34.50
N SER A 536 8.09 -6.41 34.08
CA SER A 536 8.70 -7.53 33.34
C SER A 536 9.22 -7.10 31.96
N LEU A 537 8.53 -6.19 31.28
CA LEU A 537 9.00 -5.65 30.01
C LEU A 537 10.24 -4.78 30.16
N ILE A 538 10.32 -3.97 31.22
CA ILE A 538 11.51 -3.19 31.55
C ILE A 538 12.71 -4.12 31.77
N GLU A 539 12.56 -5.19 32.57
CA GLU A 539 13.62 -6.18 32.77
C GLU A 539 14.03 -6.85 31.44
N TRP A 540 13.06 -7.20 30.59
CA TRP A 540 13.35 -7.78 29.27
C TRP A 540 14.11 -6.80 28.37
N ILE A 541 13.74 -5.51 28.33
CA ILE A 541 14.46 -4.52 27.52
C ILE A 541 15.88 -4.33 28.05
N TYR A 542 16.07 -4.25 29.38
CA TYR A 542 17.40 -4.18 29.96
C TYR A 542 18.23 -5.44 29.74
N SER A 543 17.61 -6.60 29.53
CA SER A 543 18.32 -7.81 29.11
C SER A 543 18.98 -7.72 27.74
N LEU A 544 18.52 -6.78 26.90
CA LEU A 544 19.02 -6.57 25.56
C LEU A 544 20.15 -5.54 25.51
N GLN A 545 20.46 -4.83 26.59
CA GLN A 545 21.57 -3.88 26.60
C GLN A 545 22.91 -4.63 26.46
N VAL A 546 23.73 -4.19 25.51
CA VAL A 546 25.13 -4.60 25.37
C VAL A 546 25.96 -3.66 26.24
N LEU A 547 26.31 -4.16 27.42
CA LEU A 547 27.12 -3.44 28.40
C LEU A 547 28.62 -3.55 28.08
N PRO A 548 29.42 -2.57 28.54
CA PRO A 548 30.86 -2.69 28.46
C PRO A 548 31.35 -3.90 29.29
N THR A 549 32.33 -4.62 28.76
CA THR A 549 33.10 -5.63 29.50
C THR A 549 33.92 -4.99 30.61
N GLU A 550 34.43 -5.77 31.55
CA GLU A 550 35.25 -5.27 32.68
C GLU A 550 36.46 -4.46 32.21
N ASP A 551 37.11 -4.89 31.13
CA ASP A 551 38.25 -4.22 30.49
C ASP A 551 37.84 -3.07 29.55
N LYS A 552 36.53 -2.86 29.35
CA LYS A 552 35.93 -1.85 28.45
C LYS A 552 36.38 -1.96 26.99
N SER A 553 36.88 -3.11 26.55
CA SER A 553 37.40 -3.31 25.19
C SER A 553 36.31 -3.26 24.11
N ASN A 554 35.05 -3.55 24.47
CA ASN A 554 33.91 -3.55 23.55
C ASN A 554 33.09 -2.24 23.52
N LEU A 555 33.62 -1.10 24.02
CA LEU A 555 32.86 0.17 24.07
C LEU A 555 32.25 0.58 22.72
N ARG A 556 32.96 0.33 21.61
CA ARG A 556 32.49 0.63 20.24
C ARG A 556 31.29 -0.22 19.80
N ARG A 557 30.92 -1.25 20.56
CA ARG A 557 29.85 -2.21 20.26
C ARG A 557 28.66 -2.10 21.20
N CYS A 558 28.71 -1.20 22.18
CA CYS A 558 27.66 -1.05 23.17
C CYS A 558 26.40 -0.39 22.58
N GLY A 559 25.24 -0.67 23.18
CA GLY A 559 23.93 -0.27 22.67
C GLY A 559 22.87 -1.28 23.11
N PHE A 560 21.84 -1.50 22.30
CA PHE A 560 20.85 -2.57 22.54
C PHE A 560 20.81 -3.57 21.39
N ARG A 561 20.60 -4.83 21.72
CA ARG A 561 20.26 -5.91 20.79
C ARG A 561 18.78 -5.80 20.42
N GLY A 562 18.40 -6.33 19.26
CA GLY A 562 16.97 -6.41 18.90
C GLY A 562 16.26 -7.66 19.43
N SER A 563 17.01 -8.68 19.88
CA SER A 563 16.53 -9.87 20.59
C SER A 563 17.69 -10.64 21.22
N SER A 564 17.40 -11.69 21.99
CA SER A 564 18.39 -12.60 22.61
C SER A 564 18.90 -13.70 21.67
N HIS A 565 18.77 -13.54 20.35
CA HIS A 565 19.07 -14.58 19.35
C HIS A 565 20.53 -15.07 19.39
N ILE A 566 21.46 -14.22 19.83
CA ILE A 566 22.88 -14.53 19.90
C ILE A 566 23.23 -15.50 21.04
N GLY A 567 22.27 -15.82 21.92
CA GLY A 567 22.46 -16.80 22.99
C GLY A 567 23.29 -16.31 24.18
N VAL A 568 23.51 -14.99 24.31
CA VAL A 568 24.10 -14.43 25.54
C VAL A 568 23.19 -14.69 26.74
N PRO A 569 23.73 -15.01 27.93
CA PRO A 569 22.94 -15.24 29.12
C PRO A 569 22.04 -14.03 29.45
N TYR A 570 20.82 -14.32 29.92
CA TYR A 570 19.87 -13.29 30.32
C TYR A 570 20.43 -12.48 31.51
N ASN A 571 20.74 -11.20 31.29
CA ASN A 571 21.24 -10.28 32.32
C ASN A 571 20.51 -8.94 32.22
N THR A 572 19.75 -8.54 33.23
CA THR A 572 18.94 -7.31 33.25
C THR A 572 19.74 -6.04 33.54
N SER A 573 20.89 -5.91 32.88
CA SER A 573 21.84 -4.81 33.04
C SER A 573 22.40 -4.66 34.46
N LYS A 574 22.68 -5.79 35.12
CA LYS A 574 23.31 -5.84 36.44
C LYS A 574 24.73 -6.39 36.28
N GLY A 575 25.73 -5.63 36.74
CA GLY A 575 27.15 -5.99 36.60
C GLY A 575 27.73 -5.73 35.19
N PRO A 576 28.94 -6.20 34.91
CA PRO A 576 29.62 -5.99 33.62
C PRO A 576 29.03 -6.86 32.49
N GLY A 577 29.27 -6.44 31.25
CA GLY A 577 28.90 -7.21 30.06
C GLY A 577 29.73 -8.48 29.90
N SER A 578 29.12 -9.55 29.38
CA SER A 578 29.84 -10.78 29.05
C SER A 578 30.53 -10.63 27.68
N PRO A 579 31.82 -10.96 27.57
CA PRO A 579 32.52 -10.90 26.29
C PRO A 579 31.95 -11.93 25.32
N HIS A 580 31.59 -11.48 24.11
CA HIS A 580 31.14 -12.37 23.04
C HIS A 580 31.63 -11.84 21.67
N PRO A 581 32.22 -12.68 20.79
CA PRO A 581 32.89 -12.21 19.57
C PRO A 581 32.00 -11.43 18.61
N TYR A 582 30.72 -11.77 18.54
CA TYR A 582 29.75 -11.17 17.58
C TYR A 582 28.65 -10.35 18.24
N ASP A 583 28.77 -10.08 19.55
CA ASP A 583 27.73 -9.37 20.27
C ASP A 583 27.93 -7.85 20.21
N SER A 584 26.97 -7.18 19.58
CA SER A 584 26.96 -5.73 19.39
C SER A 584 25.55 -5.17 19.43
N GLY A 585 25.46 -3.88 19.76
CA GLY A 585 24.24 -3.11 19.66
C GLY A 585 23.92 -2.76 18.21
N HIS A 586 22.64 -2.55 17.93
CA HIS A 586 22.15 -2.05 16.65
C HIS A 586 21.48 -0.70 16.85
N VAL A 587 21.81 0.33 16.06
CA VAL A 587 21.37 1.71 16.29
C VAL A 587 19.85 1.88 16.40
N ALA A 588 19.07 1.25 15.52
CA ALA A 588 17.61 1.27 15.60
C ALA A 588 17.06 0.57 16.85
N MET A 589 17.77 -0.44 17.37
CA MET A 589 17.40 -1.15 18.59
C MET A 589 17.77 -0.33 19.84
N THR A 590 18.91 0.37 19.82
CA THR A 590 19.27 1.36 20.85
C THR A 590 18.22 2.47 20.93
N TYR A 591 17.83 3.03 19.77
CA TYR A 591 16.74 4.01 19.70
C TYR A 591 15.43 3.45 20.29
N THR A 592 14.92 2.34 19.75
CA THR A 592 13.62 1.80 20.17
C THR A 592 13.64 1.27 21.61
N GLY A 593 14.77 0.75 22.10
CA GLY A 593 14.95 0.32 23.48
C GLY A 593 14.82 1.48 24.46
N LEU A 594 15.54 2.58 24.22
CA LEU A 594 15.45 3.79 25.03
C LEU A 594 14.02 4.37 24.99
N ALA A 595 13.41 4.45 23.80
CA ALA A 595 12.04 4.92 23.66
C ALA A 595 11.05 4.05 24.45
N CYS A 596 11.19 2.72 24.40
CA CYS A 596 10.33 1.81 25.17
C CYS A 596 10.50 2.00 26.68
N LEU A 597 11.72 2.15 27.18
CA LEU A 597 11.98 2.42 28.60
C LEU A 597 11.29 3.71 29.06
N ILE A 598 11.39 4.79 28.28
CA ILE A 598 10.72 6.07 28.56
C ILE A 598 9.19 5.91 28.54
N ILE A 599 8.63 5.22 27.53
CA ILE A 599 7.19 4.98 27.42
C ILE A 599 6.67 4.22 28.65
N LEU A 600 7.41 3.20 29.10
CA LEU A 600 7.07 2.39 30.28
C LEU A 600 7.27 3.13 31.61
N GLY A 601 7.92 4.30 31.60
CA GLY A 601 8.15 5.14 32.78
C GLY A 601 9.42 4.81 33.57
N ASP A 602 10.38 4.12 32.96
CA ASP A 602 11.71 3.91 33.54
C ASP A 602 12.54 5.21 33.47
N ASP A 603 13.45 5.40 34.44
CA ASP A 603 14.25 6.61 34.59
C ASP A 603 15.60 6.57 33.85
N LEU A 604 15.87 5.49 33.10
CA LEU A 604 17.09 5.21 32.36
C LEU A 604 18.34 5.12 33.26
N SER A 605 18.20 4.96 34.57
CA SER A 605 19.33 4.89 35.53
C SER A 605 20.26 3.70 35.28
N ARG A 606 19.74 2.61 34.70
CA ARG A 606 20.51 1.40 34.35
C ARG A 606 21.05 1.42 32.92
N VAL A 607 20.77 2.47 32.15
CA VAL A 607 21.37 2.66 30.83
C VAL A 607 22.79 3.17 31.03
N ASN A 608 23.77 2.46 30.47
CA ASN A 608 25.13 2.95 30.39
C ASN A 608 25.23 3.98 29.26
N LYS A 609 24.88 5.24 29.58
CA LYS A 609 24.78 6.33 28.61
C LYS A 609 26.09 6.54 27.85
N ASP A 610 27.21 6.59 28.55
CA ASP A 610 28.53 6.77 27.96
C ASP A 610 28.88 5.66 26.97
N ALA A 611 28.56 4.41 27.30
CA ALA A 611 28.80 3.27 26.41
C ALA A 611 27.88 3.31 25.18
N CYS A 612 26.60 3.66 25.33
CA CYS A 612 25.70 3.87 24.20
C CYS A 612 26.18 4.97 23.26
N LEU A 613 26.66 6.09 23.80
CA LEU A 613 27.21 7.21 23.01
C LEU A 613 28.56 6.85 22.35
N ALA A 614 29.40 6.05 23.02
CA ALA A 614 30.63 5.53 22.43
C ALA A 614 30.37 4.55 21.28
N GLY A 615 29.39 3.67 21.43
CA GLY A 615 28.89 2.80 20.36
C GLY A 615 28.34 3.63 19.20
N LEU A 616 27.52 4.64 19.49
CA LEU A 616 26.93 5.51 18.47
C LEU A 616 27.98 6.26 17.65
N ARG A 617 28.99 6.85 18.31
CA ARG A 617 30.12 7.52 17.62
C ARG A 617 30.85 6.58 16.67
N ALA A 618 31.01 5.31 17.05
CA ALA A 618 31.71 4.33 16.23
C ALA A 618 30.95 3.95 14.95
N LEU A 619 29.65 4.24 14.87
CA LEU A 619 28.81 3.96 13.72
C LEU A 619 28.82 5.09 12.67
N GLN A 620 29.26 6.30 13.03
CA GLN A 620 29.25 7.42 12.11
C GLN A 620 30.38 7.32 11.07
N LEU A 621 30.03 7.54 9.80
CA LEU A 621 30.95 7.54 8.67
C LEU A 621 31.50 8.93 8.37
N GLU A 622 32.53 8.98 7.52
CA GLU A 622 33.16 10.24 7.12
C GLU A 622 32.19 11.19 6.41
N ASP A 623 31.23 10.65 5.65
CA ASP A 623 30.21 11.41 4.95
C ASP A 623 29.09 11.94 5.88
N GLY A 624 29.14 11.59 7.17
CA GLY A 624 28.18 12.01 8.20
C GLY A 624 26.98 11.09 8.40
N SER A 625 26.79 10.08 7.55
CA SER A 625 25.78 9.03 7.74
C SER A 625 26.23 8.01 8.78
N PHE A 626 25.39 7.01 9.08
CA PHE A 626 25.67 6.01 10.10
C PHE A 626 25.45 4.60 9.55
N TYR A 627 26.29 3.65 9.99
CA TYR A 627 25.94 2.23 9.95
C TYR A 627 24.93 1.86 11.04
N ALA A 628 24.30 0.70 10.87
CA ALA A 628 23.40 0.10 11.84
C ALA A 628 24.14 -0.60 12.97
N VAL A 629 25.24 -1.27 12.65
CA VAL A 629 26.06 -2.12 13.53
C VAL A 629 27.55 -1.90 13.29
N PRO A 630 28.43 -2.09 14.29
CA PRO A 630 29.86 -1.82 14.16
C PRO A 630 30.60 -2.80 13.25
N GLU A 631 30.02 -3.97 12.98
CA GLU A 631 30.55 -4.94 12.02
C GLU A 631 30.42 -4.48 10.55
N GLY A 632 29.61 -3.45 10.30
CA GLY A 632 29.31 -2.92 8.96
C GLY A 632 27.91 -3.29 8.48
N SER A 633 27.27 -2.36 7.78
CA SER A 633 25.94 -2.53 7.18
C SER A 633 25.76 -1.56 6.00
N GLU A 634 24.55 -1.38 5.51
CA GLU A 634 24.21 -0.18 4.72
C GLU A 634 24.23 1.08 5.60
N ASN A 635 24.37 2.25 4.98
CA ASN A 635 24.31 3.56 5.63
C ASN A 635 23.35 4.50 4.88
N ASP A 636 22.40 5.09 5.62
CA ASP A 636 21.44 6.03 5.05
C ASP A 636 20.74 6.89 6.13
N MET A 637 19.82 7.73 5.67
CA MET A 637 19.05 8.66 6.49
C MET A 637 18.28 8.03 7.66
N ARG A 638 17.93 6.72 7.60
CA ARG A 638 17.26 6.03 8.71
C ARG A 638 18.13 6.02 9.96
N PHE A 639 19.42 5.79 9.80
CA PHE A 639 20.35 5.67 10.92
C PHE A 639 20.80 7.03 11.44
N VAL A 640 20.80 8.08 10.59
CA VAL A 640 20.93 9.47 11.04
C VAL A 640 19.79 9.84 12.01
N TYR A 641 18.55 9.48 11.66
CA TYR A 641 17.40 9.72 12.55
C TYR A 641 17.48 8.92 13.85
N CYS A 642 17.87 7.65 13.80
CA CYS A 642 18.06 6.84 15.00
C CYS A 642 19.13 7.46 15.91
N ALA A 643 20.25 7.91 15.34
CA ALA A 643 21.31 8.57 16.08
C ALA A 643 20.82 9.88 16.74
N ALA A 644 20.07 10.70 16.01
CA ALA A 644 19.52 11.95 16.55
C ALA A 644 18.53 11.69 17.70
N CYS A 645 17.68 10.67 17.58
CA CYS A 645 16.79 10.27 18.67
C CYS A 645 17.56 9.80 19.92
N ILE A 646 18.62 9.01 19.75
CA ILE A 646 19.43 8.52 20.87
C ILE A 646 20.08 9.70 21.59
N CYS A 647 20.76 10.59 20.86
CA CYS A 647 21.38 11.80 21.43
C CYS A 647 20.35 12.67 22.15
N TYR A 648 19.18 12.87 21.54
CA TYR A 648 18.11 13.67 22.14
C TYR A 648 17.58 13.02 23.43
N MET A 649 17.27 11.71 23.42
CA MET A 649 16.75 11.02 24.60
C MET A 649 17.76 10.96 25.74
N LEU A 650 19.05 10.83 25.43
CA LEU A 650 20.12 10.84 26.43
C LEU A 650 20.55 12.25 26.88
N ASP A 651 19.99 13.30 26.29
CA ASP A 651 20.34 14.71 26.52
C ASP A 651 21.84 15.00 26.31
N ASP A 652 22.47 14.27 25.39
CA ASP A 652 23.89 14.41 25.07
C ASP A 652 24.15 14.15 23.58
N TRP A 653 24.64 15.18 22.90
CA TRP A 653 24.98 15.16 21.47
C TRP A 653 26.42 14.72 21.19
N SER A 654 27.21 14.39 22.21
CA SER A 654 28.56 13.83 22.06
C SER A 654 28.57 12.50 21.29
N GLY A 655 27.42 11.84 21.17
CA GLY A 655 27.23 10.61 20.39
C GLY A 655 27.45 10.75 18.88
N MET A 656 27.53 11.98 18.34
CA MET A 656 27.79 12.22 16.92
C MET A 656 28.51 13.53 16.62
N ASP A 657 29.20 13.57 15.49
CA ASP A 657 29.55 14.81 14.80
C ASP A 657 28.29 15.36 14.12
N CYS A 658 27.65 16.32 14.78
CA CYS A 658 26.42 16.95 14.30
C CYS A 658 26.62 17.69 12.97
N GLN A 659 27.79 18.30 12.75
CA GLN A 659 28.03 19.08 11.54
C GLN A 659 28.10 18.16 10.33
N LYS A 660 28.81 17.02 10.43
CA LYS A 660 28.84 16.05 9.34
C LYS A 660 27.45 15.46 9.05
N ALA A 661 26.67 15.16 10.08
CA ALA A 661 25.30 14.67 9.90
C ALA A 661 24.41 15.71 9.18
N ILE A 662 24.54 17.00 9.54
CA ILE A 662 23.88 18.12 8.86
C ILE A 662 24.31 18.18 7.38
N ASP A 663 25.60 18.06 7.11
CA ASP A 663 26.11 18.10 5.74
C ASP A 663 25.59 16.92 4.90
N TYR A 664 25.47 15.72 5.49
CA TYR A 664 24.84 14.56 4.86
C TYR A 664 23.37 14.83 4.51
N ILE A 665 22.62 15.41 5.44
CA ILE A 665 21.22 15.79 5.24
C ILE A 665 21.09 16.78 4.08
N ARG A 666 21.92 17.84 4.07
CA ARG A 666 21.93 18.85 2.99
C ARG A 666 22.24 18.24 1.63
N ARG A 667 23.26 17.38 1.55
CA ARG A 667 23.65 16.69 0.30
C ARG A 667 22.57 15.74 -0.22
N SER A 668 21.70 15.26 0.66
CA SER A 668 20.63 14.31 0.32
C SER A 668 19.36 14.99 -0.21
N THR A 669 19.31 16.33 -0.25
CA THR A 669 18.23 17.04 -0.93
C THR A 669 18.31 16.83 -2.44
N SER A 670 17.27 16.24 -3.02
CA SER A 670 17.17 15.96 -4.46
C SER A 670 16.76 17.21 -5.26
N TYR A 671 16.86 17.11 -6.60
CA TYR A 671 16.46 18.17 -7.52
C TYR A 671 14.97 18.55 -7.41
N ASP A 672 14.12 17.61 -7.00
CA ASP A 672 12.69 17.83 -6.80
C ASP A 672 12.37 18.40 -5.40
N SER A 673 13.42 18.72 -4.63
CA SER A 673 13.38 19.31 -3.29
C SER A 673 12.90 18.39 -2.16
N GLY A 674 12.54 17.15 -2.43
CA GLY A 674 12.43 16.14 -1.37
C GLY A 674 13.82 15.64 -0.96
N ILE A 675 13.91 14.90 0.15
CA ILE A 675 15.19 14.38 0.64
C ILE A 675 15.25 12.87 0.41
N GLY A 676 16.30 12.41 -0.28
CA GLY A 676 16.56 11.00 -0.56
C GLY A 676 17.25 10.28 0.60
N GLN A 677 17.45 8.97 0.45
CA GLN A 677 18.17 8.17 1.46
C GLN A 677 19.64 8.59 1.61
N GLY A 678 20.22 9.18 0.56
CA GLY A 678 21.56 9.71 0.47
C GLY A 678 21.68 10.61 -0.77
N ALA A 679 22.85 11.21 -0.97
CA ALA A 679 23.09 12.14 -2.08
C ALA A 679 22.84 11.49 -3.46
N GLY A 680 22.09 12.18 -4.31
CA GLY A 680 21.75 11.73 -5.67
C GLY A 680 20.67 10.66 -5.77
N LEU A 681 20.13 10.16 -4.65
CA LEU A 681 19.05 9.17 -4.65
C LEU A 681 17.67 9.84 -4.75
N GLU A 682 16.69 9.07 -5.24
CA GLU A 682 15.29 9.50 -5.32
C GLU A 682 14.78 9.98 -3.95
N SER A 683 14.12 11.14 -3.93
CA SER A 683 13.52 11.69 -2.72
C SER A 683 12.39 10.79 -2.23
N HIS A 684 12.26 10.65 -0.90
CA HIS A 684 11.31 9.72 -0.31
C HIS A 684 10.73 10.26 1.00
N GLY A 685 9.44 9.98 1.26
CA GLY A 685 8.72 10.51 2.42
C GLY A 685 9.35 10.10 3.75
N GLY A 686 9.80 8.84 3.82
CA GLY A 686 10.55 8.32 4.99
C GLY A 686 11.89 9.04 5.24
N SER A 687 12.74 9.19 4.22
CA SER A 687 14.02 9.91 4.41
C SER A 687 13.83 11.40 4.63
N THR A 688 12.82 12.01 4.01
CA THR A 688 12.43 13.40 4.27
C THR A 688 12.01 13.61 5.72
N PHE A 689 11.18 12.71 6.26
CA PHE A 689 10.87 12.71 7.68
C PHE A 689 12.14 12.58 8.53
N CYS A 690 12.97 11.57 8.27
CA CYS A 690 14.17 11.31 9.06
C CYS A 690 15.09 12.54 9.12
N ALA A 691 15.31 13.20 7.98
CA ALA A 691 16.11 14.42 7.90
C ALA A 691 15.50 15.59 8.67
N ILE A 692 14.22 15.91 8.41
CA ILE A 692 13.55 17.05 9.03
C ILE A 692 13.42 16.86 10.54
N ALA A 693 13.02 15.67 10.99
CA ALA A 693 12.93 15.34 12.40
C ALA A 693 14.29 15.41 13.12
N SER A 694 15.36 14.92 12.47
CA SER A 694 16.73 15.04 13.01
C SER A 694 17.13 16.49 13.22
N LEU A 695 16.93 17.35 12.20
CA LEU A 695 17.25 18.77 12.28
C LEU A 695 16.38 19.51 13.31
N CYS A 696 15.12 19.11 13.49
CA CYS A 696 14.25 19.67 14.52
C CYS A 696 14.76 19.32 15.92
N MET A 697 15.12 18.05 16.16
CA MET A 697 15.70 17.61 17.44
C MET A 697 17.02 18.31 17.74
N MET A 698 17.86 18.54 16.73
CA MET A 698 19.10 19.31 16.86
C MET A 698 18.87 20.80 17.11
N GLY A 699 17.65 21.32 16.90
CA GLY A 699 17.36 22.76 16.94
C GLY A 699 17.99 23.54 15.77
N LYS A 700 18.25 22.87 14.64
CA LYS A 700 19.04 23.39 13.52
C LYS A 700 18.27 23.54 12.20
N LEU A 701 16.98 23.23 12.16
CA LEU A 701 16.20 23.25 10.91
C LEU A 701 16.29 24.59 10.15
N GLN A 702 16.08 25.71 10.85
CA GLN A 702 16.09 27.08 10.28
C GLN A 702 17.50 27.59 9.98
N GLU A 703 18.51 27.04 10.64
CA GLU A 703 19.92 27.34 10.36
C GLU A 703 20.40 26.60 9.11
N VAL A 704 19.94 25.36 8.94
CA VAL A 704 20.35 24.50 7.85
C VAL A 704 19.63 24.86 6.56
N PHE A 705 18.31 24.99 6.55
CA PHE A 705 17.57 25.31 5.33
C PHE A 705 17.04 26.74 5.37
N SER A 706 17.33 27.50 4.30
CA SER A 706 16.73 28.81 4.08
C SER A 706 15.21 28.69 3.95
N GLU A 707 14.48 29.77 4.23
CA GLU A 707 13.02 29.80 4.07
C GLU A 707 12.58 29.44 2.64
N ARG A 708 13.39 29.77 1.63
CA ARG A 708 13.13 29.36 0.24
C ARG A 708 13.25 27.84 0.05
N GLU A 709 14.26 27.21 0.65
CA GLU A 709 14.44 25.75 0.60
C GLU A 709 13.34 25.04 1.40
N LEU A 710 13.01 25.53 2.60
CA LEU A 710 11.89 25.01 3.40
C LEU A 710 10.58 25.07 2.64
N ASN A 711 10.29 26.17 1.93
CA ASN A 711 9.09 26.27 1.10
C ASN A 711 9.05 25.25 -0.05
N ARG A 712 10.20 24.87 -0.60
CA ARG A 712 10.27 23.81 -1.61
C ARG A 712 10.05 22.42 -1.00
N ILE A 713 10.62 22.16 0.18
CA ILE A 713 10.41 20.91 0.92
C ILE A 713 8.93 20.78 1.33
N ARG A 714 8.32 21.85 1.87
CA ARG A 714 6.88 21.95 2.17
C ARG A 714 6.03 21.60 0.95
N ARG A 715 6.35 22.20 -0.21
CA ARG A 715 5.67 21.90 -1.48
C ARG A 715 5.81 20.43 -1.87
N TRP A 716 7.00 19.84 -1.74
CA TRP A 716 7.21 18.43 -2.08
C TRP A 716 6.41 17.50 -1.16
N CYS A 717 6.40 17.76 0.14
CA CYS A 717 5.69 16.99 1.16
C CYS A 717 4.17 17.09 0.98
N ILE A 718 3.61 18.28 0.75
CA ILE A 718 2.16 18.45 0.63
C ILE A 718 1.62 17.76 -0.65
N LEU A 719 2.41 17.73 -1.72
CA LEU A 719 2.09 17.03 -2.96
C LEU A 719 2.09 15.50 -2.82
N ARG A 720 2.47 14.96 -1.65
CA ARG A 720 2.36 13.53 -1.37
C ARG A 720 0.92 13.10 -1.06
N GLN A 721 0.02 14.04 -0.75
CA GLN A 721 -1.36 13.72 -0.44
C GLN A 721 -2.16 13.44 -1.72
N GLN A 722 -2.85 12.29 -1.76
CA GLN A 722 -3.83 11.95 -2.81
C GLN A 722 -5.22 11.79 -2.17
N ASN A 723 -5.39 10.72 -1.40
CA ASN A 723 -6.47 10.48 -0.46
C ASN A 723 -5.86 10.20 0.92
N GLY A 724 -4.98 9.21 1.03
CA GLY A 724 -3.89 9.16 2.01
C GLY A 724 -2.61 9.78 1.45
N PHE A 725 -1.46 9.36 1.97
CA PHE A 725 -0.15 9.83 1.52
C PHE A 725 0.63 8.70 0.81
N HIS A 726 1.42 9.05 -0.20
CA HIS A 726 2.40 8.15 -0.81
C HIS A 726 3.84 8.58 -0.50
N GLY A 727 4.77 7.63 -0.48
CA GLY A 727 6.17 7.95 -0.17
C GLY A 727 6.92 8.68 -1.27
N ARG A 728 6.48 8.57 -2.53
CA ARG A 728 7.19 9.06 -3.72
C ARG A 728 6.24 9.43 -4.87
N PRO A 729 6.62 10.33 -5.78
CA PRO A 729 5.77 10.69 -6.92
C PRO A 729 5.37 9.44 -7.71
N ASN A 730 4.11 9.41 -8.16
CA ASN A 730 3.55 8.32 -8.97
C ASN A 730 3.58 6.91 -8.33
N LYS A 731 3.75 6.80 -7.00
CA LYS A 731 3.55 5.55 -6.26
C LYS A 731 2.15 5.50 -5.62
N PRO A 732 1.61 4.29 -5.34
CA PRO A 732 0.36 4.18 -4.59
C PRO A 732 0.52 4.74 -3.17
N VAL A 733 -0.59 5.21 -2.62
CA VAL A 733 -0.69 5.58 -1.19
C VAL A 733 -0.47 4.38 -0.29
N ASP A 734 -0.04 4.65 0.95
CA ASP A 734 0.24 3.65 1.97
C ASP A 734 0.02 4.29 3.35
N THR A 735 -0.73 3.58 4.22
CA THR A 735 -1.14 4.05 5.55
C THR A 735 0.01 4.68 6.34
N CYS A 736 1.20 4.08 6.30
CA CYS A 736 2.30 4.55 7.16
C CYS A 736 2.78 5.97 6.81
N TYR A 737 2.61 6.42 5.56
CA TYR A 737 2.99 7.78 5.16
C TYR A 737 2.07 8.86 5.74
N SER A 738 0.89 8.48 6.24
CA SER A 738 0.04 9.38 7.02
C SER A 738 0.76 9.88 8.27
N PHE A 739 1.68 9.08 8.83
CA PHE A 739 2.63 9.54 9.83
C PHE A 739 3.92 10.08 9.20
N TRP A 740 4.64 9.32 8.36
CA TRP A 740 5.95 9.77 7.88
C TRP A 740 5.89 11.16 7.21
N VAL A 741 4.97 11.35 6.26
CA VAL A 741 4.81 12.65 5.59
C VAL A 741 4.01 13.62 6.46
N GLY A 742 2.98 13.14 7.16
CA GLY A 742 2.16 13.99 8.04
C GLY A 742 2.98 14.65 9.15
N ALA A 743 3.84 13.90 9.84
CA ALA A 743 4.72 14.42 10.88
C ALA A 743 5.80 15.35 10.31
N ALA A 744 6.33 15.08 9.11
CA ALA A 744 7.22 16.03 8.44
C ALA A 744 6.50 17.36 8.14
N LEU A 745 5.23 17.32 7.70
CA LEU A 745 4.41 18.51 7.48
C LEU A 745 4.08 19.25 8.79
N GLU A 746 3.85 18.52 9.89
CA GLU A 746 3.62 19.10 11.23
C GLU A 746 4.86 19.84 11.70
N LEU A 747 6.05 19.25 11.54
CA LEU A 747 7.34 19.89 11.86
C LEU A 747 7.65 21.10 10.97
N LEU A 748 7.10 21.14 9.76
CA LEU A 748 7.25 22.23 8.81
C LEU A 748 6.15 23.31 8.94
N ASP A 749 5.24 23.16 9.91
CA ASP A 749 4.11 24.04 10.20
C ASP A 749 3.18 24.27 8.99
N VAL A 750 2.87 23.19 8.27
CA VAL A 750 1.95 23.22 7.11
C VAL A 750 0.97 22.05 7.07
N PHE A 751 0.96 21.17 8.08
CA PHE A 751 0.04 20.03 8.13
C PHE A 751 -1.43 20.46 8.18
N GLN A 752 -1.73 21.58 8.85
CA GLN A 752 -3.05 22.19 8.95
C GLN A 752 -3.68 22.57 7.59
N TYR A 753 -2.88 22.64 6.52
CA TYR A 753 -3.36 22.93 5.16
C TYR A 753 -3.68 21.67 4.35
N THR A 754 -3.51 20.47 4.93
CA THR A 754 -3.83 19.19 4.27
C THR A 754 -5.31 18.85 4.40
N ASN A 755 -5.78 17.91 3.58
CA ASN A 755 -7.17 17.44 3.66
C ASN A 755 -7.30 16.33 4.71
N PHE A 756 -7.68 16.69 5.94
CA PHE A 756 -7.80 15.72 7.04
C PHE A 756 -8.84 14.63 6.78
N GLU A 757 -10.02 14.99 6.26
CA GLU A 757 -11.11 14.05 6.00
C GLU A 757 -10.71 12.94 5.01
N LYS A 758 -10.06 13.29 3.89
CA LYS A 758 -9.59 12.28 2.94
C LYS A 758 -8.54 11.36 3.55
N ASN A 759 -7.62 11.93 4.33
CA ASN A 759 -6.56 11.16 4.99
C ASN A 759 -7.16 10.18 6.00
N ARG A 760 -8.03 10.68 6.87
CA ARG A 760 -8.77 9.90 7.87
C ARG A 760 -9.54 8.75 7.21
N ASN A 761 -10.31 9.04 6.16
CA ASN A 761 -11.09 8.03 5.45
C ASN A 761 -10.19 6.96 4.80
N TYR A 762 -9.03 7.33 4.28
CA TYR A 762 -8.07 6.36 3.76
C TYR A 762 -7.50 5.48 4.86
N ILE A 763 -7.03 6.05 5.98
CA ILE A 763 -6.50 5.27 7.11
C ILE A 763 -7.56 4.28 7.62
N LEU A 764 -8.80 4.74 7.85
CA LEU A 764 -9.87 3.87 8.32
C LEU A 764 -10.29 2.80 7.31
N SER A 765 -10.05 3.01 6.02
CA SER A 765 -10.29 1.98 4.99
C SER A 765 -9.29 0.84 5.02
N THR A 766 -8.14 1.00 5.69
CA THR A 766 -7.13 -0.05 5.86
C THR A 766 -7.22 -0.76 7.21
N GLN A 767 -8.24 -0.44 8.02
CA GLN A 767 -8.50 -1.07 9.30
C GLN A 767 -9.06 -2.48 9.11
N ASP A 768 -8.44 -3.46 9.75
CA ASP A 768 -9.02 -4.80 9.85
C ASP A 768 -10.04 -4.82 11.00
N ARG A 769 -11.32 -5.02 10.66
CA ARG A 769 -12.42 -5.02 11.64
C ARG A 769 -12.60 -6.35 12.37
N LEU A 770 -11.92 -7.41 11.93
CA LEU A 770 -12.02 -8.74 12.52
C LEU A 770 -10.94 -8.96 13.56
N VAL A 771 -9.67 -8.73 13.21
CA VAL A 771 -8.53 -8.94 14.11
C VAL A 771 -8.02 -7.65 14.75
N GLY A 772 -8.44 -6.49 14.24
CA GLY A 772 -7.91 -5.19 14.65
C GLY A 772 -6.63 -4.82 13.91
N GLY A 773 -6.16 -3.60 14.16
CA GLY A 773 -4.97 -3.05 13.52
C GLY A 773 -5.22 -2.49 12.11
N PHE A 774 -4.16 -1.98 11.52
CA PHE A 774 -4.18 -1.36 10.19
C PHE A 774 -3.18 -2.04 9.27
N ALA A 775 -3.55 -2.13 8.01
CA ALA A 775 -2.68 -2.59 6.93
C ALA A 775 -2.14 -1.41 6.12
N LYS A 776 -1.25 -1.71 5.18
CA LYS A 776 -0.77 -0.75 4.17
C LYS A 776 -1.89 -0.24 3.25
N TRP A 777 -2.76 -1.14 2.82
CA TRP A 777 -3.83 -0.91 1.84
C TRP A 777 -5.15 -1.50 2.34
N PRO A 778 -6.30 -1.04 1.81
CA PRO A 778 -7.58 -1.69 2.04
C PRO A 778 -7.51 -3.16 1.62
N ASP A 779 -8.26 -4.01 2.34
CA ASP A 779 -8.35 -5.46 2.07
C ASP A 779 -6.99 -6.19 2.08
N SER A 780 -6.01 -5.66 2.81
CA SER A 780 -4.69 -6.28 3.04
C SER A 780 -4.52 -6.68 4.51
N HIS A 781 -3.52 -7.53 4.80
CA HIS A 781 -3.29 -8.00 6.16
C HIS A 781 -2.67 -6.92 7.04
N PRO A 782 -3.19 -6.71 8.27
CA PRO A 782 -2.62 -5.74 9.21
C PRO A 782 -1.29 -6.25 9.79
N ASP A 783 -0.45 -5.30 10.20
CA ASP A 783 0.81 -5.58 10.89
C ASP A 783 1.12 -4.51 11.95
N PRO A 784 2.04 -4.77 12.91
CA PRO A 784 2.34 -3.83 13.98
C PRO A 784 2.84 -2.46 13.50
N LEU A 785 3.57 -2.41 12.37
CA LEU A 785 4.14 -1.16 11.84
C LEU A 785 3.02 -0.26 11.30
N HIS A 786 2.18 -0.79 10.42
CA HIS A 786 1.08 -0.01 9.83
C HIS A 786 0.00 0.28 10.87
N THR A 787 -0.22 -0.62 11.83
CA THR A 787 -1.11 -0.35 12.98
C THR A 787 -0.63 0.87 13.76
N TYR A 788 0.64 0.87 14.16
CA TYR A 788 1.21 1.98 14.92
C TYR A 788 1.20 3.30 14.14
N PHE A 789 1.67 3.29 12.89
CA PHE A 789 1.72 4.53 12.09
C PHE A 789 0.35 4.99 11.58
N GLY A 790 -0.61 4.08 11.41
CA GLY A 790 -2.01 4.44 11.16
C GLY A 790 -2.62 5.18 12.35
N ILE A 791 -2.43 4.65 13.56
CA ILE A 791 -2.85 5.31 14.81
C ILE A 791 -2.15 6.66 14.98
N CYS A 792 -0.85 6.75 14.74
CA CYS A 792 -0.12 8.03 14.82
C CYS A 792 -0.61 9.05 13.78
N GLY A 793 -0.92 8.60 12.56
CA GLY A 793 -1.52 9.44 11.52
C GLY A 793 -2.90 9.99 11.91
N LEU A 794 -3.73 9.18 12.58
CA LEU A 794 -4.99 9.63 13.18
C LEU A 794 -4.77 10.60 14.35
N SER A 795 -3.76 10.35 15.20
CA SER A 795 -3.40 11.27 16.29
C SER A 795 -2.98 12.65 15.77
N LEU A 796 -2.25 12.74 14.64
CA LEU A 796 -1.83 14.02 14.06
C LEU A 796 -3.02 14.89 13.64
N ILE A 797 -4.10 14.29 13.12
CA ILE A 797 -5.31 15.04 12.72
C ILE A 797 -6.27 15.31 13.89
N GLY A 798 -5.93 14.89 15.12
CA GLY A 798 -6.75 15.10 16.31
C GLY A 798 -7.94 14.14 16.42
N GLU A 799 -7.79 12.89 15.99
CA GLU A 799 -8.81 11.85 16.21
C GLU A 799 -9.17 11.74 17.71
N ALA A 800 -10.45 11.58 17.99
CA ALA A 800 -10.95 11.44 19.37
C ALA A 800 -10.32 10.23 20.06
N ASP A 801 -10.14 10.34 21.37
CA ASP A 801 -9.62 9.29 22.26
C ASP A 801 -8.19 8.80 21.95
N LEU A 802 -7.45 9.50 21.07
CA LEU A 802 -6.02 9.28 20.86
C LEU A 802 -5.20 10.38 21.53
N ARG A 803 -4.12 9.99 22.19
CA ARG A 803 -3.11 10.96 22.67
C ARG A 803 -2.35 11.55 21.49
N LYS A 804 -2.03 12.84 21.57
CA LYS A 804 -1.17 13.50 20.58
C LYS A 804 0.21 12.85 20.57
N VAL A 805 0.73 12.55 19.39
CA VAL A 805 2.10 12.07 19.16
C VAL A 805 3.07 13.26 19.04
N HIS A 806 4.28 13.13 19.59
CA HIS A 806 5.37 14.06 19.34
C HIS A 806 5.97 13.79 17.95
N PRO A 807 5.83 14.72 16.99
CA PRO A 807 6.08 14.43 15.57
C PRO A 807 7.55 14.11 15.26
N ALA A 808 8.52 14.68 15.99
CA ALA A 808 9.94 14.41 15.73
C ALA A 808 10.52 13.20 16.47
N LEU A 809 9.93 12.78 17.60
CA LEU A 809 10.48 11.69 18.43
C LEU A 809 9.71 10.39 18.28
N ASN A 810 8.54 10.44 17.63
CA ASN A 810 7.73 9.28 17.37
C ASN A 810 7.35 8.51 18.67
N ILE A 811 6.94 9.26 19.70
CA ILE A 811 6.39 8.78 20.97
C ILE A 811 5.20 9.65 21.35
N SER A 812 4.34 9.24 22.28
CA SER A 812 3.24 10.10 22.75
C SER A 812 3.77 11.38 23.42
N MET A 813 2.98 12.45 23.41
CA MET A 813 3.31 13.68 24.13
C MET A 813 3.48 13.44 25.64
N ARG A 814 2.75 12.47 26.23
CA ARG A 814 2.94 12.04 27.62
C ARG A 814 4.35 11.47 27.85
N ALA A 815 4.79 10.54 26.99
CA ALA A 815 6.13 9.96 27.10
C ALA A 815 7.22 11.04 26.89
N PHE A 816 6.97 12.00 25.99
CA PHE A 816 7.85 13.15 25.80
C PHE A 816 7.91 14.07 27.03
N GLU A 817 6.79 14.32 27.71
CA GLU A 817 6.77 15.08 28.97
C GLU A 817 7.54 14.37 30.08
N CYS A 818 7.42 13.03 30.18
CA CYS A 818 8.24 12.22 31.08
C CYS A 818 9.73 12.40 30.78
N LEU A 819 10.13 12.33 29.51
CA LEU A 819 11.51 12.57 29.08
C LEU A 819 12.01 13.97 29.47
N ARG A 820 11.18 15.01 29.29
CA ARG A 820 11.55 16.38 29.70
C ARG A 820 11.76 16.50 31.21
N GLN A 821 10.94 15.83 32.01
CA GLN A 821 11.11 15.79 33.46
C GLN A 821 12.41 15.06 33.85
N LEU A 822 12.72 13.94 33.18
CA LEU A 822 13.97 13.20 33.36
C LEU A 822 15.19 14.08 33.05
N HIS A 823 15.21 14.77 31.91
CA HIS A 823 16.28 15.71 31.56
C HIS A 823 16.42 16.82 32.61
N GLY A 824 15.32 17.38 33.09
CA GLY A 824 15.32 18.36 34.18
C GLY A 824 16.01 17.83 35.43
N SER A 825 15.69 16.58 35.81
CA SER A 825 16.30 15.92 36.97
C SER A 825 17.80 15.64 36.80
N TRP A 826 18.25 15.32 35.58
CA TRP A 826 19.67 15.06 35.31
C TRP A 826 20.48 16.36 35.36
N ARG A 827 19.97 17.45 34.77
CA ARG A 827 20.63 18.76 34.82
C ARG A 827 20.75 19.28 36.26
N GLN A 828 19.74 19.08 37.10
CA GLN A 828 19.76 19.46 38.52
C GLN A 828 20.77 18.66 39.36
N LYS A 829 21.10 17.42 38.98
CA LYS A 829 22.13 16.62 39.66
C LYS A 829 23.57 17.00 39.26
N CYS A 830 23.73 17.69 38.12
CA CYS A 830 25.03 18.14 37.62
C CYS A 830 25.40 19.56 38.07
N THR A 831 24.43 20.34 38.56
CA THR A 831 24.63 21.62 39.27
C THR A 831 24.77 21.38 40.76
#